data_AF-A0AAE3VK91-F1
#
_entry.id   AF-A0AAE3VK91-F1
#
_cell.length_a   1.000
_cell.length_b   1.000
_cell.length_c   1.000
_cell.angle_alpha   90.00
_cell.angle_beta   90.00
_cell.angle_gamma   90.00
#
_symmetry.space_group_name_H-M   'P 1'
#
loop_
_entity.id
_entity.type
_entity.pdbx_description
1 polymer ?
#
loop_
_entity_poly.entity_id
_entity_poly.type
_entity_poly.pdbx_seq_one_letter_code
_entity_poly.pdbx_strand_id
1 'polypeptide(L)'
;MLKTVLGALFIAALSLSAQPRVVATRFAAPDLPVADAVFVPPAEVAAGSDCAPALQRAIDDLAARGGGTLFLPAARYAINSPIVVKEGVVLRGDNPRPAAAEFGTLFVIRHEQAGEATPPTFGLQRGSGLRELVFWYPEQRLDTPRPYPWTIATTAAHAGNNQSIINCTLVNPYRAIKIGDHFNELHTIRNVRLSPLHTGIEIDSVTDIGRLDNVRIDLAVWTASGLPGAPPTADNATEPPLARLGVTGVDIGRSDWEYIYDLQIRGVATGLRFRKGLRGSTNAVMAYCRIDDCDTALELNELNGVGLSAYNCDFSGRKHAVLGSERFTTVVQFHSCRFSSPARAIQLSGGGTLSNQRCQLLSGSCQADAGQLVMIQCDADAYKPQITFGAAVKRWRVLGGTLALSGQVQNLAAQADWVLAPIPDALQTPALPPLCPPGHDRHMSFPADTPLVLVTDFGADSALEDNGPAFQRALDHAGSLGRPVVVYAPAGLYAFRSDLLIPSQVELRGSFAVPHHTVSAGTVLMINHGQGDDAGRPFLSLQSQAGLRGLTCWYPQQRASAPVPYPWTIRTLGPQCWLVDVTVGNAWQAADMASHDATGTIVDYLAGAMFRRGIAIASADNTQIRDLQFNPHYANRLHASLPRAEQPNRETIQACIDFQRANLEGITIRDSRDLLLRGNFLYAAKDGIAFRGHCQADILMQGVDTAWHAAVLANDSADTSLRFALAQLVPLGNQNIAAIVSTSDFAGEAIFLNSQFWAGNGTAQLDGPGRIRLEQFNSLTGPVVVNNGHCHLSTALLNNSVKGKVVASGQQQSLSMLAPISSRGAFPYEVPAGSPLRVFAMSNQLPPILPENADALPTSFHSDCENADQPPFTADTIATPGGGRRNVRDLNCRIVARDDAQSGRHAIILQGVADSPDYAFAYCQLYNGPIAVMPDTVLSYWIKPLSQLGLCSGIDLSFTNGMVLRDMGVKDSLGRSTHVSTPKGPINQWTQVSVNLGQSSACGLVIDKIMLAYDSRQGSGDIAVLVDDIAITTTLPPACWHTQISPPSGSYPAGTSVSIDNPSGLPIHYTLDGSNPTAQSPAFHGSLTLPAGSCEFRCAFIITDNADNANNAKAAVMARFYIITP
;
A
#
# COMPACT_ATOMS: atom_id res chain seq x y z
N MET A 1 9.75 50.67 60.16
CA MET A 1 10.47 51.12 58.95
C MET A 1 11.88 50.56 59.00
N LEU A 2 12.42 50.08 57.88
CA LEU A 2 13.69 49.33 57.73
C LEU A 2 13.67 47.80 58.01
N LYS A 3 12.70 47.06 57.45
CA LYS A 3 12.79 45.60 57.22
C LYS A 3 11.92 45.19 56.01
N THR A 4 12.24 45.74 54.85
CA THR A 4 11.71 45.29 53.55
C THR A 4 12.68 45.84 52.52
N VAL A 5 13.32 44.95 51.74
CA VAL A 5 14.38 45.14 50.74
C VAL A 5 15.67 44.44 51.21
N LEU A 6 16.17 43.51 50.38
CA LEU A 6 17.29 42.56 50.57
C LEU A 6 16.98 41.25 51.30
N GLY A 7 16.45 40.32 50.50
CA GLY A 7 16.44 38.88 50.74
C GLY A 7 15.98 38.06 49.53
N ALA A 8 15.82 38.72 48.37
CA ALA A 8 15.55 38.11 47.08
C ALA A 8 16.87 38.07 46.28
N LEU A 9 17.74 37.10 46.59
CA LEU A 9 18.94 36.77 45.80
C LEU A 9 19.63 35.52 46.40
N PHE A 10 18.92 34.39 46.43
CA PHE A 10 19.52 33.05 46.51
C PHE A 10 18.57 32.05 45.85
N ILE A 11 18.25 32.27 44.57
CA ILE A 11 17.84 31.18 43.69
C ILE A 11 19.14 30.48 43.32
N ALA A 12 19.39 29.31 43.89
CA ALA A 12 20.47 28.45 43.43
C ALA A 12 20.28 28.23 41.93
N ALA A 13 21.21 28.74 41.12
CA ALA A 13 21.30 28.42 39.72
C ALA A 13 21.47 26.90 39.60
N LEU A 14 20.39 26.20 39.25
CA LEU A 14 20.44 24.80 38.83
C LEU A 14 21.24 24.77 37.53
N SER A 15 22.52 24.42 37.62
CA SER A 15 23.41 24.36 36.47
C SER A 15 23.02 23.17 35.60
N LEU A 16 22.26 23.40 34.53
CA LEU A 16 22.24 22.50 33.39
C LEU A 16 23.69 22.40 32.89
N SER A 17 24.30 21.22 32.92
CA SER A 17 25.58 21.00 32.24
C SER A 17 25.32 21.05 30.73
N ALA A 18 25.34 22.24 30.16
CA ALA A 18 24.92 22.56 28.80
C ALA A 18 25.96 22.23 27.71
N GLN A 19 26.86 21.28 27.99
CA GLN A 19 27.97 20.90 27.12
C GLN A 19 27.71 19.50 26.56
N PRO A 20 27.69 19.32 25.23
CA PRO A 20 27.54 18.02 24.61
C PRO A 20 28.60 17.04 25.09
N ARG A 21 28.17 15.83 25.47
CA ARG A 21 29.06 14.81 25.99
C ARG A 21 28.54 13.40 25.75
N VAL A 22 29.46 12.44 25.70
CA VAL A 22 29.11 11.03 25.89
C VAL A 22 28.67 10.86 27.33
N VAL A 23 27.50 10.24 27.51
CA VAL A 23 26.97 9.98 28.85
C VAL A 23 27.22 8.53 29.22
N ALA A 24 27.83 8.33 30.39
CA ALA A 24 27.95 7.02 31.00
C ALA A 24 26.55 6.53 31.39
N THR A 25 26.13 5.41 30.81
CA THR A 25 24.88 4.74 31.17
C THR A 25 25.15 3.71 32.27
N ARG A 26 24.18 3.54 33.17
CA ARG A 26 24.19 2.44 34.13
C ARG A 26 23.98 1.09 33.43
N PHE A 27 23.28 1.09 32.31
CA PHE A 27 22.95 -0.11 31.56
C PHE A 27 23.54 -0.08 30.14
N ALA A 28 23.70 -1.25 29.53
CA ALA A 28 24.18 -1.34 28.15
C ALA A 28 23.22 -0.65 27.18
N ALA A 29 23.73 0.30 26.41
CA ALA A 29 22.99 1.01 25.37
C ALA A 29 23.25 0.37 23.99
N PRO A 30 22.27 0.39 23.07
CA PRO A 30 22.43 -0.16 21.72
C PRO A 30 23.34 0.68 20.81
N ASP A 31 23.58 1.93 21.18
CA ASP A 31 24.43 2.93 20.51
C ASP A 31 25.19 3.75 21.57
N LEU A 32 26.20 4.52 21.14
CA LEU A 32 26.92 5.45 22.02
C LEU A 32 26.01 6.62 22.43
N PRO A 33 25.63 6.78 23.70
CA PRO A 33 24.72 7.85 24.13
C PRO A 33 25.44 9.20 24.15
N VAL A 34 25.05 10.10 23.25
CA VAL A 34 25.51 11.50 23.23
C VAL A 34 24.35 12.40 23.61
N ALA A 35 24.57 13.35 24.51
CA ALA A 35 23.55 14.26 25.00
C ALA A 35 24.05 15.71 25.03
N ASP A 36 23.20 16.64 24.60
CA ASP A 36 23.43 18.08 24.62
C ASP A 36 23.22 18.68 26.02
N ALA A 37 22.39 18.01 26.81
CA ALA A 37 22.15 18.35 28.20
C ALA A 37 21.82 17.09 29.00
N VAL A 38 22.16 17.12 30.29
CA VAL A 38 21.75 16.09 31.25
C VAL A 38 20.83 16.72 32.28
N PHE A 39 19.63 16.17 32.40
CA PHE A 39 18.67 16.58 33.42
C PHE A 39 18.95 15.81 34.72
N VAL A 40 19.36 16.53 35.75
CA VAL A 40 19.52 15.97 37.10
C VAL A 40 18.36 16.47 37.96
N PRO A 41 17.55 15.58 38.57
CA PRO A 41 16.48 15.99 39.47
C PRO A 41 17.05 16.83 40.64
N PRO A 42 16.40 17.95 41.04
CA PRO A 42 16.76 18.68 42.24
C PRO A 42 16.73 17.79 43.49
N ALA A 43 17.56 18.07 44.51
CA ALA A 43 17.64 17.25 45.72
C ALA A 43 16.29 17.12 46.47
N GLU A 44 15.42 18.13 46.38
CA GLU A 44 14.05 18.15 46.93
C GLU A 44 13.07 17.22 46.17
N VAL A 45 13.43 16.82 44.95
CA VAL A 45 12.68 15.88 44.08
C VAL A 45 13.04 14.43 44.38
N ALA A 46 14.19 14.17 45.02
CA ALA A 46 14.55 12.85 45.54
C ALA A 46 13.56 12.33 46.61
N ALA A 47 12.69 13.21 47.14
CA ALA A 47 11.62 12.90 48.11
C ALA A 47 10.22 12.67 47.48
N GLY A 48 10.08 12.62 46.14
CA GLY A 48 8.81 12.30 45.47
C GLY A 48 7.99 13.50 44.96
N SER A 49 8.55 14.71 44.97
CA SER A 49 7.97 15.95 44.45
C SER A 49 7.85 15.95 42.91
N ASP A 50 6.88 16.70 42.35
CA ASP A 50 6.65 16.79 40.89
C ASP A 50 7.86 17.38 40.15
N CYS A 51 8.37 16.65 39.15
CA CYS A 51 9.50 17.07 38.33
C CYS A 51 9.08 17.65 36.97
N ALA A 52 7.80 17.54 36.58
CA ALA A 52 7.32 17.95 35.28
C ALA A 52 7.62 19.44 34.96
N PRO A 53 7.44 20.42 35.86
CA PRO A 53 7.77 21.82 35.57
C PRO A 53 9.26 22.07 35.32
N ALA A 54 10.14 21.35 36.03
CA ALA A 54 11.59 21.48 35.86
C ALA A 54 12.07 20.80 34.57
N LEU A 55 11.50 19.63 34.25
CA LEU A 55 11.76 18.94 32.99
C LEU A 55 11.25 19.74 31.80
N GLN A 56 10.07 20.36 31.88
CA GLN A 56 9.56 21.24 30.82
C GLN A 56 10.48 22.43 30.55
N ARG A 57 11.01 23.09 31.59
CA ARG A 57 12.01 24.16 31.41
C ARG A 57 13.27 23.67 30.70
N ALA A 58 13.79 22.50 31.07
CA ALA A 58 14.96 21.92 30.40
C ALA A 58 14.68 21.59 28.93
N ILE A 59 13.47 21.14 28.60
CA ILE A 59 13.01 20.92 27.23
C ILE A 59 12.95 22.25 26.47
N ASP A 60 12.34 23.28 27.06
CA ASP A 60 12.19 24.59 26.45
C ASP A 60 13.55 25.26 26.21
N ASP A 61 14.48 25.16 27.17
CA ASP A 61 15.86 25.68 27.06
C ASP A 61 16.67 24.97 25.96
N LEU A 62 16.44 23.67 25.75
CA LEU A 62 17.09 22.92 24.67
C LEU A 62 16.45 23.24 23.31
N ALA A 63 15.12 23.35 23.25
CA ALA A 63 14.41 23.77 22.04
C ALA A 63 14.83 25.18 21.59
N ALA A 64 15.01 26.12 22.55
CA ALA A 64 15.50 27.48 22.26
C ALA A 64 16.92 27.51 21.67
N ARG A 65 17.71 26.43 21.87
CA ARG A 65 19.04 26.25 21.27
C ARG A 65 19.02 25.47 19.95
N GLY A 66 17.83 25.20 19.40
CA GLY A 66 17.65 24.51 18.11
C GLY A 66 17.36 23.01 18.21
N GLY A 67 17.18 22.49 19.43
CA GLY A 67 16.89 21.07 19.69
C GLY A 67 18.12 20.29 20.17
N GLY A 68 18.02 18.96 20.11
CA GLY A 68 19.05 18.04 20.58
C GLY A 68 18.53 17.00 21.57
N THR A 69 19.44 16.26 22.19
CA THR A 69 19.12 15.19 23.12
C THR A 69 19.26 15.65 24.57
N LEU A 70 18.16 15.62 25.32
CA LEU A 70 18.15 15.75 26.78
C LEU A 70 18.22 14.36 27.40
N PHE A 71 19.33 14.04 28.05
CA PHE A 71 19.50 12.76 28.73
C PHE A 71 18.99 12.80 30.17
N LEU A 72 18.22 11.79 30.55
CA LEU A 72 17.69 11.58 31.88
C LEU A 72 18.35 10.34 32.49
N PRO A 73 19.26 10.49 33.48
CA PRO A 73 19.90 9.36 34.15
C PRO A 73 18.89 8.43 34.84
N ALA A 74 19.31 7.19 35.08
CA ALA A 74 18.50 6.20 35.79
C ALA A 74 18.06 6.70 37.17
N ALA A 75 16.78 7.05 37.30
CA ALA A 75 16.15 7.55 38.52
C ALA A 75 14.62 7.45 38.41
N ARG A 76 13.93 7.81 39.50
CA ARG A 76 12.47 7.94 39.53
C ARG A 76 12.08 9.41 39.38
N TYR A 77 11.23 9.70 38.42
CA TYR A 77 10.78 11.04 38.04
C TYR A 77 9.27 11.13 38.26
N ALA A 78 8.82 11.83 39.31
CA ALA A 78 7.39 11.99 39.56
C ALA A 78 6.78 13.01 38.59
N ILE A 79 5.75 12.61 37.84
CA ILE A 79 5.09 13.44 36.81
C ILE A 79 3.65 13.68 37.23
N ASN A 80 3.37 14.88 37.71
CA ASN A 80 2.03 15.26 38.18
C ASN A 80 1.33 16.26 37.25
N SER A 81 1.98 16.71 36.17
CA SER A 81 1.42 17.60 35.15
C SER A 81 1.88 17.21 33.73
N PRO A 82 1.10 17.53 32.68
CA PRO A 82 1.47 17.25 31.29
C PRO A 82 2.79 17.90 30.86
N ILE A 83 3.51 17.24 29.97
CA ILE A 83 4.76 17.69 29.35
C ILE A 83 4.58 17.74 27.84
N VAL A 84 5.10 18.80 27.21
CA VAL A 84 5.20 18.89 25.75
C VAL A 84 6.66 18.75 25.34
N VAL A 85 6.99 17.68 24.64
CA VAL A 85 8.31 17.48 24.03
C VAL A 85 8.35 18.29 22.74
N LYS A 86 9.12 19.38 22.79
CA LYS A 86 9.18 20.41 21.76
C LYS A 86 9.86 19.91 20.48
N GLU A 87 9.56 20.60 19.38
CA GLU A 87 10.17 20.36 18.08
C GLU A 87 11.70 20.22 18.17
N GLY A 88 12.24 19.15 17.56
CA GLY A 88 13.68 18.87 17.52
C GLY A 88 14.30 18.37 18.83
N VAL A 89 13.51 18.22 19.92
CA VAL A 89 14.01 17.70 21.20
C VAL A 89 13.76 16.19 21.31
N VAL A 90 14.79 15.46 21.72
CA VAL A 90 14.68 14.04 22.10
C VAL A 90 14.91 13.89 23.60
N LEU A 91 13.95 13.28 24.29
CA LEU A 91 14.17 12.80 25.66
C LEU A 91 14.75 11.40 25.61
N ARG A 92 15.94 11.21 26.18
CA ARG A 92 16.62 9.93 26.21
C ARG A 92 16.85 9.46 27.63
N GLY A 93 16.30 8.32 28.00
CA GLY A 93 16.54 7.68 29.28
C GLY A 93 17.77 6.78 29.31
N ASP A 94 17.98 6.16 30.46
CA ASP A 94 18.96 5.12 30.71
C ASP A 94 18.20 3.82 31.01
N ASN A 95 18.23 2.87 30.08
CA ASN A 95 17.57 1.56 30.10
C ASN A 95 16.03 1.48 29.96
N PRO A 96 15.55 1.05 28.78
CA PRO A 96 14.14 0.72 28.58
C PRO A 96 13.80 -0.77 28.63
N ARG A 97 14.78 -1.66 28.84
CA ARG A 97 14.57 -3.11 28.95
C ARG A 97 14.79 -3.51 30.41
N PRO A 98 13.81 -3.26 31.30
CA PRO A 98 13.99 -3.58 32.71
C PRO A 98 14.19 -5.09 32.87
N ALA A 99 15.25 -5.49 33.57
CA ALA A 99 15.21 -6.71 34.35
C ALA A 99 14.30 -6.45 35.57
N ALA A 100 13.71 -7.49 36.16
CA ALA A 100 12.63 -7.43 37.17
C ALA A 100 12.93 -6.65 38.49
N ALA A 101 14.03 -5.89 38.57
CA ALA A 101 14.41 -5.10 39.73
C ALA A 101 15.04 -3.72 39.42
N GLU A 102 15.38 -3.37 38.18
CA GLU A 102 16.08 -2.11 37.86
C GLU A 102 15.54 -1.42 36.60
N PHE A 103 14.71 -0.40 36.82
CA PHE A 103 13.92 0.27 35.78
C PHE A 103 14.61 1.37 34.98
N GLY A 104 15.88 1.65 35.28
CA GLY A 104 16.55 2.74 34.60
C GLY A 104 15.87 4.08 34.87
N THR A 105 15.52 4.81 33.81
CA THR A 105 14.77 6.07 33.84
C THR A 105 13.26 5.81 33.89
N LEU A 106 12.68 5.94 35.08
CA LEU A 106 11.28 5.63 35.37
C LEU A 106 10.45 6.89 35.66
N PHE A 107 9.47 7.18 34.80
CA PHE A 107 8.42 8.15 35.07
C PHE A 107 7.32 7.53 35.94
N VAL A 108 7.11 8.12 37.12
CA VAL A 108 6.04 7.77 38.06
C VAL A 108 4.90 8.77 37.87
N ILE A 109 3.86 8.39 37.13
CA ILE A 109 2.82 9.31 36.67
C ILE A 109 1.68 9.35 37.70
N ARG A 110 1.41 10.52 38.29
CA ARG A 110 0.36 10.72 39.31
C ARG A 110 -0.56 11.92 39.02
N HIS A 111 -0.51 12.47 37.81
CA HIS A 111 -1.39 13.57 37.40
C HIS A 111 -2.87 13.23 37.66
N GLU A 112 -3.65 14.24 38.05
CA GLU A 112 -5.03 14.08 38.50
C GLU A 112 -5.95 13.37 37.48
N GLN A 113 -6.96 12.69 38.03
CA GLN A 113 -8.04 12.05 37.30
C GLN A 113 -8.85 13.10 36.53
N ALA A 114 -8.57 13.23 35.26
CA ALA A 114 -9.35 14.07 34.38
C ALA A 114 -9.78 13.22 33.19
N GLY A 115 -11.05 13.35 32.81
CA GLY A 115 -11.69 12.47 31.82
C GLY A 115 -10.97 12.44 30.47
N GLU A 116 -11.48 11.60 29.56
CA GLU A 116 -10.86 11.28 28.26
C GLU A 116 -10.52 12.47 27.35
N ALA A 117 -11.03 13.67 27.64
CA ALA A 117 -10.78 14.90 26.92
C ALA A 117 -9.55 15.70 27.41
N THR A 118 -8.76 15.17 28.34
CA THR A 118 -7.56 15.88 28.85
C THR A 118 -6.32 15.72 27.97
N PRO A 119 -5.39 16.70 28.00
CA PRO A 119 -4.11 16.60 27.29
C PRO A 119 -3.36 15.31 27.65
N PRO A 120 -2.57 14.75 26.72
CA PRO A 120 -1.74 13.59 27.01
C PRO A 120 -0.71 13.91 28.10
N THR A 121 -0.24 12.90 28.83
CA THR A 121 0.87 13.10 29.78
C THR A 121 2.12 13.61 29.06
N PHE A 122 2.42 13.05 27.89
CA PHE A 122 3.49 13.51 27.00
C PHE A 122 2.93 13.84 25.62
N GLY A 123 2.86 15.14 25.31
CA GLY A 123 2.54 15.65 23.99
C GLY A 123 3.78 15.73 23.10
N LEU A 124 3.76 15.09 21.93
CA LEU A 124 4.85 15.17 20.95
C LEU A 124 4.54 16.20 19.86
N GLN A 125 5.47 17.14 19.66
CA GLN A 125 5.54 17.97 18.45
C GLN A 125 6.30 17.24 17.34
N ARG A 126 6.20 17.73 16.10
CA ARG A 126 7.00 17.19 14.98
C ARG A 126 8.50 17.24 15.27
N GLY A 127 9.26 16.28 14.75
CA GLY A 127 10.71 16.19 14.96
C GLY A 127 11.15 15.81 16.37
N SER A 128 10.22 15.54 17.29
CA SER A 128 10.55 15.17 18.67
C SER A 128 10.56 13.66 18.89
N GLY A 129 11.25 13.23 19.94
CA GLY A 129 11.47 11.82 20.23
C GLY A 129 11.42 11.47 21.71
N LEU A 130 10.93 10.27 22.01
CA LEU A 130 11.05 9.61 23.30
C LEU A 130 11.87 8.34 23.11
N ARG A 131 12.99 8.21 23.83
CA ARG A 131 13.84 7.03 23.73
C ARG A 131 14.32 6.52 25.07
N GLU A 132 14.40 5.19 25.20
CA GLU A 132 14.98 4.55 26.37
C GLU A 132 14.27 4.86 27.72
N LEU A 133 12.94 5.07 27.70
CA LEU A 133 12.15 5.53 28.85
C LEU A 133 11.15 4.47 29.34
N VAL A 134 10.89 4.47 30.66
CA VAL A 134 9.82 3.67 31.27
C VAL A 134 8.74 4.58 31.86
N PHE A 135 7.47 4.26 31.60
CA PHE A 135 6.29 4.98 32.10
C PHE A 135 5.48 4.04 33.00
N TRP A 136 5.05 4.51 34.18
CA TRP A 136 4.29 3.70 35.13
C TRP A 136 3.25 4.51 35.90
N TYR A 137 2.07 3.90 36.10
CA TYR A 137 0.95 4.45 36.84
C TYR A 137 0.77 3.68 38.19
N PRO A 138 1.26 4.21 39.33
CA PRO A 138 1.27 3.52 40.63
C PRO A 138 -0.12 3.28 41.23
N GLU A 139 -1.11 4.09 40.84
CA GLU A 139 -2.47 4.02 41.38
C GLU A 139 -3.37 3.09 40.59
N GLN A 140 -2.89 2.57 39.46
CA GLN A 140 -3.66 1.69 38.62
C GLN A 140 -3.87 0.33 39.29
N ARG A 141 -5.02 -0.28 39.02
CA ARG A 141 -5.41 -1.61 39.48
C ARG A 141 -5.97 -2.39 38.30
N LEU A 142 -5.73 -3.70 38.25
CA LEU A 142 -6.17 -4.55 37.14
C LEU A 142 -7.66 -4.85 37.20
N ASP A 143 -8.19 -5.08 38.41
CA ASP A 143 -9.60 -5.38 38.67
C ASP A 143 -10.51 -4.15 38.59
N THR A 144 -9.95 -2.97 38.88
CA THR A 144 -10.64 -1.69 38.85
C THR A 144 -9.79 -0.62 38.14
N PRO A 145 -9.60 -0.73 36.81
CA PRO A 145 -8.80 0.24 36.06
C PRO A 145 -9.34 1.66 36.21
N ARG A 146 -8.44 2.59 36.56
CA ARG A 146 -8.75 4.02 36.57
C ARG A 146 -8.57 4.59 35.16
N PRO A 147 -9.50 5.42 34.66
CA PRO A 147 -9.30 6.17 33.43
C PRO A 147 -8.17 7.19 33.59
N TYR A 148 -7.24 7.19 32.63
CA TYR A 148 -6.20 8.20 32.45
C TYR A 148 -6.22 8.69 30.99
N PRO A 149 -5.77 9.92 30.73
CA PRO A 149 -5.53 10.38 29.36
C PRO A 149 -4.45 9.52 28.69
N TRP A 150 -4.26 9.74 27.39
CA TRP A 150 -3.16 9.15 26.64
C TRP A 150 -1.81 9.40 27.32
N THR A 151 -1.02 8.35 27.55
CA THR A 151 0.35 8.53 28.07
C THR A 151 1.17 9.35 27.08
N ILE A 152 1.09 9.02 25.79
CA ILE A 152 1.78 9.71 24.71
C ILE A 152 0.77 10.04 23.61
N ALA A 153 0.73 11.29 23.14
CA ALA A 153 0.00 11.61 21.92
C ALA A 153 0.64 12.74 21.11
N THR A 154 0.38 12.79 19.80
CA THR A 154 0.73 13.95 18.98
C THR A 154 -0.05 15.18 19.41
N THR A 155 0.61 16.34 19.45
CA THR A 155 -0.03 17.62 19.80
C THR A 155 -0.64 18.31 18.58
N ALA A 156 -1.65 19.16 18.78
CA ALA A 156 -2.23 19.99 17.72
C ALA A 156 -1.25 21.08 17.24
N ALA A 157 -0.51 21.70 18.18
CA ALA A 157 0.45 22.74 17.88
C ALA A 157 1.76 22.12 17.37
N HIS A 158 2.23 22.55 16.19
CA HIS A 158 3.39 21.93 15.52
C HIS A 158 3.18 20.43 15.24
N ALA A 159 1.94 20.05 14.87
CA ALA A 159 1.59 18.73 14.36
C ALA A 159 2.23 18.43 12.98
N GLY A 160 2.08 17.19 12.50
CA GLY A 160 2.45 16.79 11.16
C GLY A 160 3.83 16.15 11.04
N ASN A 161 4.09 15.51 9.88
CA ASN A 161 5.35 14.85 9.55
C ASN A 161 5.73 13.81 10.62
N ASN A 162 6.85 13.94 11.32
CA ASN A 162 7.46 12.83 12.04
C ASN A 162 7.46 12.97 13.57
N GLN A 163 7.22 11.87 14.28
CA GLN A 163 7.48 11.70 15.73
C GLN A 163 7.99 10.29 15.99
N SER A 164 8.87 10.14 16.98
CA SER A 164 9.52 8.85 17.26
C SER A 164 9.36 8.40 18.71
N ILE A 165 9.00 7.14 18.90
CA ILE A 165 8.96 6.45 20.20
C ILE A 165 9.79 5.18 20.04
N ILE A 166 11.01 5.17 20.59
CA ILE A 166 12.00 4.12 20.31
C ILE A 166 12.54 3.52 21.60
N ASN A 167 12.50 2.19 21.73
CA ASN A 167 12.94 1.49 22.92
C ASN A 167 12.25 2.07 24.17
N CYS A 168 10.93 2.01 24.28
CA CYS A 168 10.19 2.52 25.45
C CYS A 168 9.35 1.41 26.08
N THR A 169 9.15 1.45 27.40
CA THR A 169 8.27 0.52 28.12
C THR A 169 7.16 1.28 28.83
N LEU A 170 5.90 1.02 28.50
CA LEU A 170 4.72 1.63 29.13
C LEU A 170 4.03 0.60 30.00
N VAL A 171 4.31 0.65 31.30
CA VAL A 171 3.66 -0.20 32.30
C VAL A 171 2.30 0.40 32.65
N ASN A 172 1.29 -0.46 32.62
CA ASN A 172 -0.09 -0.23 33.04
C ASN A 172 -0.79 1.09 32.65
N PRO A 173 -0.57 1.69 31.45
CA PRO A 173 -1.37 2.85 31.03
C PRO A 173 -2.83 2.46 30.80
N TYR A 174 -3.76 3.39 31.02
CA TYR A 174 -5.14 3.18 30.55
C TYR A 174 -5.20 3.25 29.02
N ARG A 175 -4.73 4.37 28.45
CA ARG A 175 -4.52 4.57 27.01
C ARG A 175 -3.05 4.91 26.74
N ALA A 176 -2.36 4.12 25.92
CA ALA A 176 -0.89 4.22 25.84
C ALA A 176 -0.41 5.26 24.82
N ILE A 177 -0.64 5.04 23.52
CA ILE A 177 -0.08 5.88 22.45
C ILE A 177 -1.17 6.27 21.45
N LYS A 178 -1.27 7.56 21.13
CA LYS A 178 -2.14 8.07 20.06
C LYS A 178 -1.37 8.90 19.04
N ILE A 179 -1.44 8.48 17.78
CA ILE A 179 -0.99 9.24 16.62
C ILE A 179 -2.24 9.75 15.88
N GLY A 180 -2.35 11.06 15.71
CA GLY A 180 -3.58 11.70 15.25
C GLY A 180 -4.47 12.18 16.41
N ASP A 181 -5.68 12.66 16.18
CA ASP A 181 -6.43 12.76 14.92
C ASP A 181 -6.11 14.02 14.09
N HIS A 182 -5.19 14.84 14.59
CA HIS A 182 -4.61 15.92 13.81
C HIS A 182 -3.78 15.36 12.65
N PHE A 183 -3.48 16.22 11.67
CA PHE A 183 -2.67 15.86 10.52
C PHE A 183 -1.32 15.28 10.96
N ASN A 184 -0.98 14.09 10.45
CA ASN A 184 0.31 13.43 10.62
C ASN A 184 0.73 12.69 9.35
N GLU A 185 2.01 12.33 9.22
CA GLU A 185 2.51 11.64 8.01
C GLU A 185 3.55 10.53 8.30
N LEU A 186 4.43 10.66 9.29
CA LEU A 186 5.66 9.87 9.39
C LEU A 186 5.99 9.42 10.83
N HIS A 187 5.08 8.70 11.49
CA HIS A 187 5.37 8.22 12.84
C HIS A 187 6.31 7.00 12.83
N THR A 188 7.15 6.87 13.85
CA THR A 188 7.99 5.67 14.08
C THR A 188 7.83 5.20 15.51
N ILE A 189 7.29 3.99 15.69
CA ILE A 189 7.17 3.32 16.97
C ILE A 189 8.00 2.03 16.88
N ARG A 190 9.18 2.03 17.51
CA ARG A 190 10.17 0.95 17.36
C ARG A 190 10.59 0.37 18.70
N ASN A 191 10.65 -0.96 18.83
CA ASN A 191 11.10 -1.66 20.04
C ASN A 191 10.31 -1.25 21.30
N VAL A 192 8.99 -1.04 21.19
CA VAL A 192 8.15 -0.55 22.29
C VAL A 192 7.40 -1.70 22.97
N ARG A 193 7.29 -1.66 24.29
CA ARG A 193 6.56 -2.67 25.09
C ARG A 193 5.50 -2.01 25.94
N LEU A 194 4.28 -2.53 25.99
CA LEU A 194 3.20 -1.94 26.77
C LEU A 194 2.19 -2.95 27.33
N SER A 195 1.57 -2.62 28.47
CA SER A 195 0.49 -3.38 29.09
C SER A 195 -0.73 -2.47 29.34
N PRO A 196 -1.53 -2.16 28.32
CA PRO A 196 -2.61 -1.19 28.39
C PRO A 196 -3.85 -1.79 29.05
N LEU A 197 -4.67 -0.94 29.65
CA LEU A 197 -5.91 -1.35 30.34
C LEU A 197 -7.18 -0.88 29.63
N HIS A 198 -7.06 -0.20 28.49
CA HIS A 198 -8.16 0.13 27.58
C HIS A 198 -7.71 0.10 26.10
N THR A 199 -6.78 0.99 25.71
CA THR A 199 -6.26 1.02 24.33
C THR A 199 -4.73 1.06 24.35
N GLY A 200 -4.09 0.16 23.59
CA GLY A 200 -2.65 0.20 23.39
C GLY A 200 -2.25 1.35 22.48
N ILE A 201 -2.45 1.19 21.19
CA ILE A 201 -2.05 2.17 20.17
C ILE A 201 -3.27 2.55 19.32
N GLU A 202 -3.51 3.85 19.14
CA GLU A 202 -4.46 4.38 18.16
C GLU A 202 -3.71 5.19 17.09
N ILE A 203 -3.99 4.89 15.82
CA ILE A 203 -3.43 5.59 14.66
C ILE A 203 -4.59 6.10 13.80
N ASP A 204 -4.66 7.41 13.58
CA ASP A 204 -5.60 8.02 12.66
C ASP A 204 -5.00 9.27 11.99
N SER A 205 -5.56 9.68 10.87
CA SER A 205 -5.15 10.87 10.09
C SER A 205 -3.66 10.89 9.70
N VAL A 206 -3.04 9.73 9.51
CA VAL A 206 -1.70 9.60 8.92
C VAL A 206 -1.84 9.53 7.40
N THR A 207 -1.27 10.50 6.67
CA THR A 207 -1.42 10.61 5.20
C THR A 207 -0.18 10.23 4.41
N ASP A 208 0.83 9.69 5.07
CA ASP A 208 2.06 9.12 4.50
C ASP A 208 2.51 7.97 5.42
N ILE A 209 3.78 7.56 5.38
CA ILE A 209 4.26 6.28 5.95
C ILE A 209 4.34 6.25 7.49
N GLY A 210 3.43 5.49 8.11
CA GLY A 210 3.55 5.01 9.50
C GLY A 210 4.40 3.75 9.64
N ARG A 211 5.14 3.62 10.75
CA ARG A 211 6.00 2.46 11.06
C ARG A 211 5.78 1.94 12.47
N LEU A 212 5.32 0.69 12.56
CA LEU A 212 5.36 -0.15 13.76
C LEU A 212 6.42 -1.24 13.58
N ASP A 213 7.50 -1.21 14.36
CA ASP A 213 8.62 -2.15 14.23
C ASP A 213 8.99 -2.74 15.60
N ASN A 214 8.81 -4.05 15.79
CA ASN A 214 9.06 -4.75 17.05
C ASN A 214 8.30 -4.12 18.24
N VAL A 215 6.97 -4.18 18.18
CA VAL A 215 6.08 -3.64 19.22
C VAL A 215 5.42 -4.79 19.97
N ARG A 216 5.48 -4.78 21.31
CA ARG A 216 4.87 -5.81 22.17
C ARG A 216 3.78 -5.26 23.06
N ILE A 217 2.60 -5.86 23.00
CA ILE A 217 1.45 -5.58 23.87
C ILE A 217 1.15 -6.85 24.68
N ASP A 218 1.45 -6.84 25.97
CA ASP A 218 1.28 -8.00 26.85
C ASP A 218 1.14 -7.56 28.31
N LEU A 219 0.22 -8.17 29.06
CA LEU A 219 0.11 -7.99 30.51
C LEU A 219 1.40 -8.36 31.25
N ALA A 220 2.20 -9.27 30.67
CA ALA A 220 3.52 -9.66 31.17
C ALA A 220 4.45 -8.45 31.38
N VAL A 221 4.28 -7.36 30.63
CA VAL A 221 5.03 -6.12 30.81
C VAL A 221 4.79 -5.52 32.21
N TRP A 222 3.58 -5.68 32.78
CA TRP A 222 3.28 -5.26 34.14
C TRP A 222 3.56 -6.35 35.18
N THR A 223 3.15 -7.60 34.96
CA THR A 223 3.31 -8.66 35.96
C THR A 223 4.78 -9.02 36.21
N ALA A 224 5.61 -9.00 35.17
CA ALA A 224 7.05 -9.25 35.29
C ALA A 224 7.87 -7.97 35.62
N SER A 225 7.20 -6.84 35.86
CA SER A 225 7.86 -5.56 36.12
C SER A 225 8.59 -5.57 37.46
N GLY A 226 7.99 -6.15 38.52
CA GLY A 226 8.48 -5.96 39.89
C GLY A 226 8.12 -4.59 40.48
N LEU A 227 7.30 -3.78 39.80
CA LEU A 227 6.77 -2.54 40.35
C LEU A 227 5.65 -2.79 41.37
N PRO A 228 5.50 -1.93 42.39
CA PRO A 228 4.39 -2.03 43.34
C PRO A 228 3.02 -2.08 42.64
N GLY A 229 2.15 -2.95 43.14
CA GLY A 229 0.80 -3.12 42.57
C GLY A 229 0.75 -3.97 41.30
N ALA A 230 1.86 -4.55 40.84
CA ALA A 230 1.85 -5.55 39.78
C ALA A 230 0.98 -6.77 40.16
N PRO A 231 0.09 -7.23 39.26
CA PRO A 231 -0.69 -8.43 39.50
C PRO A 231 0.21 -9.68 39.52
N PRO A 232 -0.20 -10.77 40.19
CA PRO A 232 0.56 -12.02 40.20
C PRO A 232 0.71 -12.60 38.78
N THR A 233 1.82 -13.32 38.54
CA THR A 233 2.17 -13.89 37.22
C THR A 233 1.33 -15.09 36.80
N ALA A 234 0.68 -15.77 37.74
CA ALA A 234 -0.18 -16.92 37.48
C ALA A 234 -1.65 -16.50 37.57
N ASP A 235 -2.31 -16.38 36.41
CA ASP A 235 -3.76 -16.37 36.36
C ASP A 235 -4.19 -17.58 35.54
N ASN A 236 -4.71 -18.62 36.21
CA ASN A 236 -5.29 -19.82 35.59
C ASN A 236 -6.71 -19.51 35.03
N ALA A 237 -6.99 -18.25 34.71
CA ALA A 237 -8.27 -17.82 34.20
C ALA A 237 -8.51 -18.38 32.80
N THR A 238 -9.73 -18.86 32.56
CA THR A 238 -10.18 -19.30 31.22
C THR A 238 -10.16 -18.16 30.19
N GLU A 239 -10.19 -16.91 30.66
CA GLU A 239 -10.12 -15.70 29.84
C GLU A 239 -9.03 -14.75 30.38
N PRO A 240 -8.10 -14.27 29.53
CA PRO A 240 -7.05 -13.34 29.92
C PRO A 240 -7.61 -12.04 30.53
N PRO A 241 -6.94 -11.44 31.54
CA PRO A 241 -7.45 -10.23 32.20
C PRO A 241 -7.67 -9.03 31.27
N LEU A 242 -6.77 -8.78 30.31
CA LEU A 242 -6.95 -7.65 29.39
C LEU A 242 -8.12 -7.85 28.43
N ALA A 243 -8.43 -9.09 28.07
CA ALA A 243 -9.62 -9.41 27.30
C ALA A 243 -10.91 -9.14 28.08
N ARG A 244 -10.98 -9.50 29.36
CA ARG A 244 -12.11 -9.19 30.25
C ARG A 244 -12.39 -7.70 30.37
N LEU A 245 -11.35 -6.88 30.27
CA LEU A 245 -11.44 -5.41 30.27
C LEU A 245 -11.85 -4.81 28.92
N GLY A 246 -11.99 -5.62 27.86
CA GLY A 246 -12.31 -5.13 26.52
C GLY A 246 -11.15 -4.44 25.82
N VAL A 247 -9.90 -4.71 26.21
CA VAL A 247 -8.73 -3.98 25.67
C VAL A 247 -8.60 -4.18 24.16
N THR A 248 -8.36 -3.08 23.45
CA THR A 248 -7.91 -3.10 22.05
C THR A 248 -6.40 -2.87 22.01
N GLY A 249 -5.65 -3.82 21.42
CA GLY A 249 -4.20 -3.73 21.28
C GLY A 249 -3.80 -2.58 20.38
N VAL A 250 -4.13 -2.67 19.10
CA VAL A 250 -3.87 -1.63 18.10
C VAL A 250 -5.16 -1.34 17.31
N ASP A 251 -5.51 -0.06 17.21
CA ASP A 251 -6.65 0.45 16.44
C ASP A 251 -6.16 1.41 15.35
N ILE A 252 -6.42 1.08 14.09
CA ILE A 252 -5.99 1.87 12.94
C ILE A 252 -7.21 2.37 12.18
N GLY A 253 -7.36 3.69 12.13
CA GLY A 253 -8.32 4.44 11.32
C GLY A 253 -7.77 4.74 9.93
N ARG A 254 -7.36 6.00 9.69
CA ARG A 254 -6.66 6.41 8.47
C ARG A 254 -5.15 6.37 8.68
N SER A 255 -4.49 5.47 7.97
CA SER A 255 -3.05 5.53 7.68
C SER A 255 -2.81 5.24 6.20
N ASP A 256 -1.88 5.97 5.56
CA ASP A 256 -1.44 5.65 4.21
C ASP A 256 -0.19 4.80 4.30
N TRP A 257 -0.15 3.68 3.59
CA TRP A 257 1.07 2.85 3.53
C TRP A 257 1.63 2.45 4.91
N GLU A 258 0.77 2.02 5.84
CA GLU A 258 1.25 1.62 7.17
C GLU A 258 2.14 0.37 7.08
N TYR A 259 3.36 0.46 7.63
CA TYR A 259 4.31 -0.66 7.69
C TYR A 259 4.32 -1.27 9.09
N ILE A 260 3.96 -2.55 9.18
CA ILE A 260 3.85 -3.27 10.46
C ILE A 260 4.78 -4.48 10.45
N TYR A 261 5.84 -4.45 11.24
CA TYR A 261 6.84 -5.49 11.28
C TYR A 261 7.07 -5.96 12.72
N ASP A 262 7.01 -7.28 12.95
CA ASP A 262 7.21 -7.89 14.28
C ASP A 262 6.29 -7.30 15.38
N LEU A 263 5.00 -7.09 15.07
CA LEU A 263 3.99 -6.71 16.04
C LEU A 263 3.52 -7.94 16.83
N GLN A 264 3.72 -7.91 18.15
CA GLN A 264 3.36 -8.99 19.07
C GLN A 264 2.27 -8.52 20.03
N ILE A 265 1.09 -9.12 20.00
CA ILE A 265 -0.02 -8.76 20.88
C ILE A 265 -0.56 -10.03 21.53
N ARG A 266 -0.78 -10.00 22.85
CA ARG A 266 -1.28 -11.15 23.58
C ARG A 266 -2.37 -10.80 24.59
N GLY A 267 -3.39 -11.64 24.69
CA GLY A 267 -4.28 -11.65 25.86
C GLY A 267 -5.33 -10.54 25.90
N VAL A 268 -5.58 -9.83 24.80
CA VAL A 268 -6.52 -8.70 24.72
C VAL A 268 -7.86 -9.11 24.12
N ALA A 269 -8.87 -8.22 24.10
CA ALA A 269 -10.14 -8.53 23.46
C ALA A 269 -9.98 -8.45 21.93
N THR A 270 -9.52 -7.31 21.43
CA THR A 270 -9.24 -7.13 20.01
C THR A 270 -7.76 -6.88 19.81
N GLY A 271 -7.08 -7.76 19.08
CA GLY A 271 -5.64 -7.65 18.82
C GLY A 271 -5.31 -6.43 17.97
N LEU A 272 -5.59 -6.53 16.66
CA LEU A 272 -5.43 -5.45 15.68
C LEU A 272 -6.77 -5.20 14.98
N ARG A 273 -7.20 -3.94 14.93
CA ARG A 273 -8.44 -3.52 14.26
C ARG A 273 -8.16 -2.48 13.19
N PHE A 274 -8.70 -2.71 11.99
CA PHE A 274 -8.78 -1.71 10.92
C PHE A 274 -10.21 -1.21 10.76
N ARG A 275 -10.39 0.11 10.81
CA ARG A 275 -11.68 0.79 10.65
C ARG A 275 -11.52 2.03 9.78
N LYS A 276 -12.65 2.67 9.45
CA LYS A 276 -12.62 4.01 8.88
C LYS A 276 -12.07 5.02 9.90
N GLY A 277 -11.12 5.82 9.45
CA GLY A 277 -10.63 6.99 10.17
C GLY A 277 -11.34 8.27 9.78
N LEU A 278 -10.97 9.36 10.45
CA LEU A 278 -11.53 10.69 10.19
C LEU A 278 -11.22 11.21 8.77
N ARG A 279 -10.10 10.78 8.20
CA ARG A 279 -9.60 11.25 6.89
C ARG A 279 -9.49 10.15 5.84
N GLY A 280 -10.30 9.09 5.98
CA GLY A 280 -10.35 7.99 5.02
C GLY A 280 -10.07 6.63 5.65
N SER A 281 -9.66 5.67 4.84
CA SER A 281 -9.35 4.30 5.26
C SER A 281 -7.89 3.97 4.98
N THR A 282 -7.45 2.78 5.41
CA THR A 282 -6.04 2.38 5.40
C THR A 282 -5.69 1.42 4.26
N ASN A 283 -4.49 1.57 3.70
CA ASN A 283 -3.71 0.45 3.14
C ASN A 283 -2.50 0.18 4.04
N ALA A 284 -2.13 -1.08 4.13
CA ALA A 284 -1.05 -1.50 5.00
C ALA A 284 -0.38 -2.77 4.48
N VAL A 285 0.86 -2.97 4.90
CA VAL A 285 1.57 -4.25 4.77
C VAL A 285 2.08 -4.68 6.13
N MET A 286 2.03 -5.99 6.40
CA MET A 286 2.50 -6.53 7.67
C MET A 286 3.30 -7.81 7.52
N ALA A 287 4.38 -7.97 8.30
CA ALA A 287 5.17 -9.20 8.31
C ALA A 287 5.61 -9.63 9.71
N TYR A 288 5.74 -10.94 9.91
CA TYR A 288 6.27 -11.55 11.14
C TYR A 288 5.53 -11.13 12.43
N CYS A 289 4.27 -10.73 12.30
CA CYS A 289 3.44 -10.33 13.42
C CYS A 289 2.80 -11.55 14.09
N ARG A 290 2.65 -11.50 15.42
CA ARG A 290 2.07 -12.57 16.23
C ARG A 290 1.00 -12.02 17.15
N ILE A 291 -0.26 -12.29 16.86
CA ILE A 291 -1.41 -11.78 17.60
C ILE A 291 -2.17 -12.96 18.19
N ASP A 292 -1.91 -13.24 19.46
CA ASP A 292 -2.27 -14.49 20.11
C ASP A 292 -3.18 -14.31 21.31
N ASP A 293 -3.91 -15.38 21.64
CA ASP A 293 -4.75 -15.45 22.84
C ASP A 293 -5.65 -14.21 22.98
N CYS A 294 -6.18 -13.71 21.87
CA CYS A 294 -7.13 -12.61 21.83
C CYS A 294 -8.57 -13.14 21.81
N ASP A 295 -9.60 -12.31 21.99
CA ASP A 295 -10.95 -12.74 21.60
C ASP A 295 -11.04 -12.80 20.08
N THR A 296 -10.67 -11.68 19.44
CA THR A 296 -10.46 -11.54 18.00
C THR A 296 -9.04 -11.06 17.76
N ALA A 297 -8.22 -11.84 17.06
CA ALA A 297 -6.84 -11.43 16.77
C ALA A 297 -6.79 -10.31 15.72
N LEU A 298 -7.39 -10.50 14.54
CA LEU A 298 -7.49 -9.48 13.50
C LEU A 298 -8.95 -9.15 13.17
N GLU A 299 -9.37 -7.91 13.39
CA GLU A 299 -10.69 -7.39 13.04
C GLU A 299 -10.60 -6.43 11.85
N LEU A 300 -11.32 -6.76 10.78
CA LEU A 300 -11.35 -6.00 9.53
C LEU A 300 -12.74 -5.39 9.36
N ASN A 301 -12.85 -4.07 9.51
CA ASN A 301 -14.10 -3.34 9.29
C ASN A 301 -14.10 -2.56 7.99
N GLU A 302 -13.10 -1.70 7.75
CA GLU A 302 -13.01 -0.91 6.53
C GLU A 302 -11.53 -0.62 6.22
N LEU A 303 -11.13 -0.87 4.98
CA LEU A 303 -9.82 -0.57 4.40
C LEU A 303 -10.04 0.18 3.08
N ASN A 304 -8.99 0.72 2.48
CA ASN A 304 -9.10 1.27 1.13
C ASN A 304 -9.13 0.13 0.08
N GLY A 305 -9.25 0.49 -1.20
CA GLY A 305 -9.44 -0.49 -2.28
C GLY A 305 -8.25 -1.44 -2.51
N VAL A 306 -7.02 -1.02 -2.18
CA VAL A 306 -5.84 -1.90 -2.33
C VAL A 306 -5.68 -2.84 -1.14
N GLY A 307 -6.08 -2.39 0.06
CA GLY A 307 -6.30 -3.25 1.21
C GLY A 307 -5.05 -3.55 2.06
N LEU A 308 -5.02 -4.75 2.66
CA LEU A 308 -3.95 -5.22 3.55
C LEU A 308 -3.28 -6.48 2.97
N SER A 309 -1.94 -6.53 3.03
CA SER A 309 -1.17 -7.75 2.74
C SER A 309 -0.34 -8.17 3.95
N ALA A 310 -0.51 -9.42 4.39
CA ALA A 310 0.16 -10.02 5.55
C ALA A 310 1.05 -11.21 5.15
N TYR A 311 2.31 -11.22 5.58
CA TYR A 311 3.30 -12.26 5.26
C TYR A 311 3.91 -12.87 6.53
N ASN A 312 3.92 -14.20 6.65
CA ASN A 312 4.49 -14.90 7.80
C ASN A 312 3.93 -14.43 9.16
N CYS A 313 2.62 -14.21 9.24
CA CYS A 313 1.95 -13.76 10.48
C CYS A 313 1.20 -14.90 11.17
N ASP A 314 1.14 -14.84 12.50
CA ASP A 314 0.38 -15.76 13.35
C ASP A 314 -0.81 -15.04 13.97
N PHE A 315 -2.01 -15.62 13.81
CA PHE A 315 -3.24 -15.11 14.40
C PHE A 315 -3.92 -16.21 15.20
N SER A 316 -4.11 -15.99 16.50
CA SER A 316 -4.83 -16.90 17.39
C SER A 316 -5.85 -16.13 18.24
N GLY A 317 -7.12 -16.51 18.14
CA GLY A 317 -8.19 -15.92 18.94
C GLY A 317 -9.18 -16.95 19.48
N ARG A 318 -9.82 -16.66 20.62
CA ARG A 318 -10.84 -17.51 21.26
C ARG A 318 -12.15 -17.53 20.49
N LYS A 319 -12.51 -16.41 19.85
CA LYS A 319 -13.65 -16.30 18.95
C LYS A 319 -13.15 -16.41 17.51
N HIS A 320 -12.24 -15.52 17.11
CA HIS A 320 -11.75 -15.40 15.74
C HIS A 320 -10.23 -15.16 15.66
N ALA A 321 -9.54 -15.89 14.77
CA ALA A 321 -8.21 -15.47 14.35
C ALA A 321 -8.32 -14.27 13.39
N VAL A 322 -9.23 -14.35 12.42
CA VAL A 322 -9.55 -13.27 11.48
C VAL A 322 -11.07 -13.11 11.39
N LEU A 323 -11.55 -11.87 11.58
CA LEU A 323 -12.93 -11.48 11.40
C LEU A 323 -13.02 -10.37 10.34
N GLY A 324 -13.53 -10.68 9.16
CA GLY A 324 -14.06 -9.71 8.21
C GLY A 324 -15.51 -9.39 8.56
N SER A 325 -15.78 -8.23 9.14
CA SER A 325 -17.14 -7.87 9.56
C SER A 325 -18.06 -7.61 8.38
N GLU A 326 -19.36 -7.42 8.63
CA GLU A 326 -20.36 -7.08 7.59
C GLU A 326 -20.01 -5.81 6.78
N ARG A 327 -19.20 -4.91 7.37
CA ARG A 327 -18.74 -3.68 6.71
C ARG A 327 -17.54 -3.90 5.80
N PHE A 328 -16.83 -5.02 5.94
CA PHE A 328 -15.65 -5.32 5.16
C PHE A 328 -16.03 -5.65 3.71
N THR A 329 -15.62 -4.79 2.79
CA THR A 329 -15.97 -4.86 1.35
C THR A 329 -14.77 -4.82 0.41
N THR A 330 -13.55 -4.76 0.94
CA THR A 330 -12.31 -4.65 0.16
C THR A 330 -11.50 -5.95 0.21
N VAL A 331 -10.17 -5.90 0.15
CA VAL A 331 -9.29 -7.07 -0.01
C VAL A 331 -8.31 -7.17 1.15
N VAL A 332 -8.12 -8.39 1.66
CA VAL A 332 -6.96 -8.76 2.48
C VAL A 332 -6.30 -10.02 1.93
N GLN A 333 -4.98 -10.02 1.87
CA GLN A 333 -4.17 -11.14 1.39
C GLN A 333 -3.24 -11.65 2.49
N PHE A 334 -3.28 -12.95 2.75
CA PHE A 334 -2.41 -13.66 3.68
C PHE A 334 -1.52 -14.63 2.90
N HIS A 335 -0.21 -14.54 3.11
CA HIS A 335 0.79 -15.43 2.53
C HIS A 335 1.63 -16.04 3.65
N SER A 336 1.71 -17.37 3.71
CA SER A 336 2.50 -18.07 4.73
C SER A 336 2.10 -17.75 6.19
N CYS A 337 0.87 -17.32 6.40
CA CYS A 337 0.30 -17.05 7.73
C CYS A 337 -0.30 -18.30 8.40
N ARG A 338 -0.42 -18.27 9.73
CA ARG A 338 -1.03 -19.33 10.53
C ARG A 338 -2.24 -18.82 11.31
N PHE A 339 -3.30 -19.63 11.39
CA PHE A 339 -4.57 -19.26 12.02
C PHE A 339 -5.01 -20.31 13.04
N SER A 340 -5.48 -19.89 14.22
CA SER A 340 -5.96 -20.80 15.27
C SER A 340 -7.14 -20.21 16.05
N SER A 341 -8.17 -21.01 16.31
CA SER A 341 -9.27 -20.68 17.21
C SER A 341 -9.97 -21.94 17.71
N PRO A 342 -10.38 -22.03 18.98
CA PRO A 342 -11.24 -23.11 19.43
C PRO A 342 -12.66 -23.05 18.82
N ALA A 343 -13.02 -21.92 18.19
CA ALA A 343 -14.29 -21.71 17.50
C ALA A 343 -14.06 -21.53 15.98
N ARG A 344 -14.21 -20.31 15.45
CA ARG A 344 -14.05 -20.01 14.02
C ARG A 344 -12.73 -19.30 13.81
N ALA A 345 -11.74 -19.97 13.23
CA ALA A 345 -10.46 -19.33 12.91
C ALA A 345 -10.65 -18.20 11.91
N ILE A 346 -11.37 -18.43 10.82
CA ILE A 346 -11.67 -17.40 9.81
C ILE A 346 -13.18 -17.20 9.73
N GLN A 347 -13.63 -15.96 9.88
CA GLN A 347 -15.02 -15.53 9.68
C GLN A 347 -15.04 -14.36 8.68
N LEU A 348 -15.75 -14.52 7.57
CA LEU A 348 -16.02 -13.45 6.59
C LEU A 348 -17.52 -13.22 6.51
N SER A 349 -18.00 -12.16 7.15
CA SER A 349 -19.42 -11.76 7.14
C SER A 349 -19.74 -10.72 6.06
N GLY A 350 -18.76 -9.90 5.66
CA GLY A 350 -18.93 -8.85 4.66
C GLY A 350 -18.70 -9.29 3.21
N GLY A 351 -18.93 -8.36 2.27
CA GLY A 351 -18.79 -8.58 0.83
C GLY A 351 -17.35 -8.56 0.28
N GLY A 352 -16.34 -8.43 1.14
CA GLY A 352 -14.92 -8.35 0.78
C GLY A 352 -14.30 -9.66 0.33
N THR A 353 -12.98 -9.65 0.13
CA THR A 353 -12.18 -10.80 -0.31
C THR A 353 -11.10 -11.12 0.72
N LEU A 354 -11.08 -12.35 1.21
CA LEU A 354 -9.96 -12.91 1.96
C LEU A 354 -9.21 -13.90 1.06
N SER A 355 -7.98 -13.56 0.70
CA SER A 355 -7.09 -14.40 -0.11
C SER A 355 -6.01 -15.00 0.77
N ASN A 356 -5.88 -16.32 0.78
CA ASN A 356 -4.93 -17.06 1.59
C ASN A 356 -4.10 -17.95 0.68
N GLN A 357 -2.79 -17.84 0.75
CA GLN A 357 -1.89 -18.68 -0.03
C GLN A 357 -0.76 -19.21 0.85
N ARG A 358 -0.51 -20.53 0.80
CA ARG A 358 0.51 -21.19 1.64
C ARG A 358 0.30 -21.00 3.14
N CYS A 359 -0.95 -20.78 3.56
CA CYS A 359 -1.30 -20.59 4.96
C CYS A 359 -1.58 -21.92 5.67
N GLN A 360 -1.50 -21.89 7.01
CA GLN A 360 -1.83 -23.04 7.85
C GLN A 360 -3.02 -22.73 8.75
N LEU A 361 -3.99 -23.63 8.78
CA LEU A 361 -5.05 -23.66 9.78
C LEU A 361 -4.67 -24.66 10.87
N LEU A 362 -4.41 -24.18 12.07
CA LEU A 362 -3.93 -24.98 13.20
C LEU A 362 -5.07 -25.54 14.06
N SER A 363 -6.17 -24.81 14.16
CA SER A 363 -7.41 -25.25 14.80
C SER A 363 -8.60 -24.41 14.33
N GLY A 364 -9.82 -24.87 14.60
CA GLY A 364 -11.06 -24.13 14.33
C GLY A 364 -11.60 -24.30 12.92
N SER A 365 -12.80 -23.76 12.70
CA SER A 365 -13.50 -23.77 11.41
C SER A 365 -13.27 -22.48 10.61
N CYS A 366 -13.58 -22.55 9.31
CA CYS A 366 -13.63 -21.39 8.43
C CYS A 366 -15.07 -21.17 7.95
N GLN A 367 -15.57 -19.95 8.02
CA GLN A 367 -16.91 -19.59 7.57
C GLN A 367 -16.89 -18.30 6.76
N ALA A 368 -17.51 -18.33 5.58
CA ALA A 368 -17.84 -17.13 4.81
C ALA A 368 -19.35 -17.07 4.63
N ASP A 369 -19.98 -15.98 5.08
CA ASP A 369 -21.41 -15.74 4.91
C ASP A 369 -21.68 -15.03 3.56
N ALA A 370 -20.75 -14.16 3.15
CA ALA A 370 -20.78 -13.39 1.91
C ALA A 370 -19.36 -13.21 1.34
N GLY A 371 -19.26 -12.44 0.24
CA GLY A 371 -17.97 -12.03 -0.32
C GLY A 371 -17.23 -13.15 -1.05
N GLN A 372 -15.91 -13.18 -0.90
CA GLN A 372 -15.02 -14.14 -1.57
C GLN A 372 -13.96 -14.70 -0.63
N LEU A 373 -13.79 -16.02 -0.63
CA LEU A 373 -12.76 -16.70 0.18
C LEU A 373 -11.91 -17.63 -0.69
N VAL A 374 -10.62 -17.34 -0.76
CA VAL A 374 -9.66 -18.03 -1.62
C VAL A 374 -8.58 -18.65 -0.73
N MET A 375 -8.34 -19.95 -0.90
CA MET A 375 -7.34 -20.72 -0.15
C MET A 375 -6.54 -21.58 -1.13
N ILE A 376 -5.29 -21.21 -1.38
CA ILE A 376 -4.41 -21.88 -2.34
C ILE A 376 -3.18 -22.43 -1.61
N GLN A 377 -2.90 -23.73 -1.76
CA GLN A 377 -1.82 -24.43 -1.07
C GLN A 377 -1.89 -24.26 0.45
N CYS A 378 -3.10 -24.24 1.01
CA CYS A 378 -3.29 -24.08 2.44
C CYS A 378 -3.43 -25.45 3.12
N ASP A 379 -2.84 -25.59 4.29
CA ASP A 379 -2.79 -26.85 5.04
C ASP A 379 -3.57 -26.76 6.35
N ALA A 380 -4.22 -27.86 6.72
CA ALA A 380 -4.60 -28.17 8.09
C ALA A 380 -3.97 -29.51 8.46
N ASP A 381 -2.97 -29.49 9.34
CA ASP A 381 -2.33 -30.69 9.90
C ASP A 381 -3.38 -31.56 10.61
N ALA A 382 -3.14 -32.87 10.78
CA ALA A 382 -3.77 -33.84 11.72
C ALA A 382 -5.30 -33.85 12.02
N TYR A 383 -6.08 -32.85 11.62
CA TYR A 383 -7.51 -32.68 11.86
C TYR A 383 -8.19 -32.19 10.56
N LYS A 384 -9.50 -32.39 10.48
CA LYS A 384 -10.30 -32.04 9.30
C LYS A 384 -11.19 -30.83 9.62
N PRO A 385 -10.81 -29.61 9.24
CA PRO A 385 -11.61 -28.42 9.56
C PRO A 385 -12.93 -28.43 8.79
N GLN A 386 -13.97 -27.91 9.43
CA GLN A 386 -15.21 -27.53 8.74
C GLN A 386 -14.98 -26.22 7.99
N ILE A 387 -15.34 -26.19 6.71
CA ILE A 387 -15.31 -24.98 5.87
C ILE A 387 -16.72 -24.76 5.34
N THR A 388 -17.37 -23.67 5.75
CA THR A 388 -18.76 -23.37 5.38
C THR A 388 -18.83 -22.14 4.49
N PHE A 389 -19.50 -22.28 3.35
CA PHE A 389 -19.81 -21.18 2.43
C PHE A 389 -21.32 -20.92 2.45
N GLY A 390 -21.73 -19.76 2.95
CA GLY A 390 -23.12 -19.31 3.03
C GLY A 390 -23.70 -18.91 1.67
N ALA A 391 -25.03 -18.83 1.58
CA ALA A 391 -25.74 -18.63 0.32
C ALA A 391 -25.39 -17.32 -0.42
N ALA A 392 -24.88 -16.30 0.28
CA ALA A 392 -24.50 -15.01 -0.30
C ALA A 392 -23.02 -14.93 -0.72
N VAL A 393 -22.24 -16.00 -0.55
CA VAL A 393 -20.87 -16.09 -1.06
C VAL A 393 -20.89 -16.05 -2.58
N LYS A 394 -20.12 -15.14 -3.18
CA LYS A 394 -20.05 -14.96 -4.64
C LYS A 394 -19.04 -15.89 -5.29
N ARG A 395 -17.94 -16.15 -4.58
CA ARG A 395 -16.84 -16.97 -5.09
C ARG A 395 -16.07 -17.63 -3.95
N TRP A 396 -15.64 -18.86 -4.17
CA TRP A 396 -14.64 -19.46 -3.31
C TRP A 396 -13.68 -20.40 -4.06
N ARG A 397 -12.49 -20.62 -3.51
CA ARG A 397 -11.48 -21.54 -4.06
C ARG A 397 -10.78 -22.24 -2.90
N VAL A 398 -10.64 -23.56 -2.98
CA VAL A 398 -9.78 -24.35 -2.09
C VAL A 398 -8.93 -25.26 -2.97
N LEU A 399 -7.69 -24.88 -3.25
CA LEU A 399 -6.83 -25.58 -4.21
C LEU A 399 -5.52 -26.05 -3.58
N GLY A 400 -5.18 -27.33 -3.74
CA GLY A 400 -3.94 -27.89 -3.20
C GLY A 400 -3.82 -27.82 -1.67
N GLY A 401 -2.67 -28.25 -1.15
CA GLY A 401 -2.48 -28.42 0.30
C GLY A 401 -3.38 -29.51 0.90
N THR A 402 -3.27 -29.76 2.20
CA THR A 402 -4.09 -30.77 2.88
C THR A 402 -5.54 -30.34 3.04
N LEU A 403 -5.85 -29.03 2.98
CA LEU A 403 -7.23 -28.53 3.03
C LEU A 403 -8.06 -28.98 1.83
N ALA A 404 -7.49 -28.94 0.62
CA ALA A 404 -8.20 -29.39 -0.58
C ALA A 404 -8.45 -30.90 -0.60
N LEU A 405 -7.65 -31.68 0.14
CA LEU A 405 -7.72 -33.14 0.17
C LEU A 405 -8.58 -33.68 1.31
N SER A 406 -8.62 -32.98 2.46
CA SER A 406 -9.19 -33.52 3.69
C SER A 406 -10.19 -32.61 4.42
N GLY A 407 -10.35 -31.35 3.97
CA GLY A 407 -11.30 -30.40 4.56
C GLY A 407 -12.76 -30.83 4.41
N GLN A 408 -13.58 -30.59 5.44
CA GLN A 408 -15.01 -30.86 5.42
C GLN A 408 -15.76 -29.63 4.87
N VAL A 409 -15.88 -29.56 3.54
CA VAL A 409 -16.52 -28.42 2.87
C VAL A 409 -18.04 -28.57 2.84
N GLN A 410 -18.75 -27.58 3.40
CA GLN A 410 -20.19 -27.40 3.28
C GLN A 410 -20.48 -26.20 2.37
N ASN A 411 -20.93 -26.46 1.16
CA ASN A 411 -21.28 -25.42 0.19
C ASN A 411 -22.80 -25.16 0.17
N LEU A 412 -23.25 -24.07 0.80
CA LEU A 412 -24.63 -23.58 0.69
C LEU A 412 -24.77 -22.53 -0.44
N ALA A 413 -23.66 -22.16 -1.07
CA ALA A 413 -23.58 -21.16 -2.12
C ALA A 413 -23.78 -21.81 -3.50
N ALA A 414 -24.98 -22.34 -3.76
CA ALA A 414 -25.28 -23.09 -4.99
C ALA A 414 -25.01 -22.32 -6.29
N GLN A 415 -25.05 -20.98 -6.23
CA GLN A 415 -24.82 -20.08 -7.35
C GLN A 415 -23.40 -19.48 -7.38
N ALA A 416 -22.53 -19.80 -6.42
CA ALA A 416 -21.19 -19.25 -6.37
C ALA A 416 -20.31 -19.79 -7.51
N ASP A 417 -19.33 -18.99 -7.92
CA ASP A 417 -18.20 -19.48 -8.71
C ASP A 417 -17.23 -20.23 -7.76
N TRP A 418 -17.12 -21.56 -7.85
CA TRP A 418 -16.31 -22.32 -6.90
C TRP A 418 -15.43 -23.42 -7.50
N VAL A 419 -14.31 -23.71 -6.82
CA VAL A 419 -13.40 -24.82 -7.15
C VAL A 419 -12.82 -25.43 -5.87
N LEU A 420 -12.87 -26.77 -5.77
CA LEU A 420 -12.22 -27.58 -4.75
C LEU A 420 -11.40 -28.66 -5.45
N ALA A 421 -10.07 -28.54 -5.50
CA ALA A 421 -9.23 -29.44 -6.30
C ALA A 421 -7.77 -29.52 -5.81
N PRO A 422 -7.01 -30.59 -6.11
CA PRO A 422 -5.56 -30.50 -6.07
C PRO A 422 -5.05 -29.53 -7.17
N ILE A 423 -3.80 -29.09 -7.04
CA ILE A 423 -3.15 -28.24 -8.06
C ILE A 423 -2.42 -29.15 -9.06
N PRO A 424 -2.62 -28.98 -10.38
CA PRO A 424 -1.86 -29.72 -11.39
C PRO A 424 -0.35 -29.55 -11.19
N ASP A 425 0.43 -30.63 -11.29
CA ASP A 425 1.88 -30.62 -11.05
C ASP A 425 2.62 -29.53 -11.84
N ALA A 426 2.20 -29.30 -13.08
CA ALA A 426 2.78 -28.28 -13.95
C ALA A 426 2.54 -26.81 -13.51
N LEU A 427 1.63 -26.60 -12.56
CA LEU A 427 1.32 -25.28 -11.98
C LEU A 427 1.79 -25.17 -10.52
N GLN A 428 2.39 -26.23 -9.97
CA GLN A 428 2.98 -26.17 -8.66
C GLN A 428 4.29 -25.38 -8.71
N THR A 429 4.48 -24.53 -7.71
CA THR A 429 5.69 -23.76 -7.53
C THR A 429 6.38 -24.16 -6.21
N PRO A 430 7.72 -24.12 -6.15
CA PRO A 430 8.42 -24.46 -4.92
C PRO A 430 8.13 -23.45 -3.82
N ALA A 431 8.12 -23.93 -2.57
CA ALA A 431 8.17 -23.08 -1.40
C ALA A 431 9.53 -22.35 -1.33
N LEU A 432 9.53 -21.14 -0.78
CA LEU A 432 10.72 -20.30 -0.66
C LEU A 432 11.05 -20.10 0.82
N PRO A 433 12.33 -19.90 1.18
CA PRO A 433 12.68 -19.53 2.54
C PRO A 433 12.08 -18.15 2.89
N PRO A 434 11.81 -17.87 4.17
CA PRO A 434 11.35 -16.57 4.63
C PRO A 434 12.28 -15.41 4.26
N LEU A 435 11.72 -14.28 3.80
CA LEU A 435 12.48 -13.07 3.46
C LEU A 435 12.64 -12.12 4.66
N CYS A 436 13.88 -11.75 4.99
CA CYS A 436 14.20 -10.76 6.02
C CYS A 436 13.52 -11.02 7.39
N PRO A 437 13.72 -12.19 8.04
CA PRO A 437 13.09 -12.46 9.33
C PRO A 437 13.67 -11.60 10.47
N PRO A 438 12.91 -11.40 11.58
CA PRO A 438 13.35 -10.61 12.73
C PRO A 438 14.73 -11.01 13.24
N GLY A 439 15.53 -10.02 13.66
CA GLY A 439 16.88 -10.22 14.17
C GLY A 439 17.99 -10.35 13.11
N HIS A 440 17.66 -10.25 11.81
CA HIS A 440 18.67 -10.24 10.73
C HIS A 440 19.25 -8.85 10.43
N ASP A 441 18.65 -7.78 10.96
CA ASP A 441 19.15 -6.42 10.77
C ASP A 441 20.51 -6.23 11.45
N ARG A 442 21.45 -5.66 10.71
CA ARG A 442 22.74 -5.24 11.23
C ARG A 442 22.65 -3.82 11.80
N HIS A 443 23.39 -3.60 12.87
CA HIS A 443 23.49 -2.32 13.54
C HIS A 443 24.96 -1.97 13.79
N MET A 444 25.27 -0.68 13.69
CA MET A 444 26.59 -0.17 14.08
C MET A 444 26.69 -0.02 15.59
N SER A 445 27.78 -0.51 16.16
CA SER A 445 28.09 -0.37 17.59
C SER A 445 29.41 0.37 17.78
N PHE A 446 29.50 1.14 18.86
CA PHE A 446 30.68 1.87 19.27
C PHE A 446 31.10 1.41 20.68
N PRO A 447 32.41 1.27 20.96
CA PRO A 447 32.90 1.08 22.33
C PRO A 447 32.40 2.20 23.26
N ALA A 448 32.06 1.86 24.51
CA ALA A 448 31.56 2.84 25.48
C ALA A 448 32.58 3.95 25.81
N ASP A 449 33.88 3.68 25.63
CA ASP A 449 34.97 4.63 25.81
C ASP A 449 35.32 5.41 24.54
N THR A 450 34.48 5.36 23.50
CA THR A 450 34.67 6.12 22.25
C THR A 450 34.78 7.62 22.55
N PRO A 451 35.87 8.30 22.12
CA PRO A 451 36.04 9.74 22.34
C PRO A 451 34.99 10.56 21.58
N LEU A 452 34.62 11.70 22.17
CA LEU A 452 33.79 12.72 21.53
C LEU A 452 34.64 13.94 21.21
N VAL A 453 34.63 14.37 19.96
CA VAL A 453 35.33 15.58 19.48
C VAL A 453 34.29 16.58 19.00
N LEU A 454 34.23 17.77 19.60
CA LEU A 454 33.26 18.79 19.21
C LEU A 454 33.81 19.66 18.08
N VAL A 455 33.04 19.88 17.02
CA VAL A 455 33.46 20.79 15.93
C VAL A 455 33.65 22.23 16.41
N THR A 456 32.94 22.63 17.47
CA THR A 456 33.05 23.97 18.10
C THR A 456 34.40 24.20 18.77
N ASP A 457 35.04 23.14 19.28
CA ASP A 457 36.39 23.22 19.86
C ASP A 457 37.46 23.53 18.79
N PHE A 458 37.12 23.31 17.52
CA PHE A 458 37.94 23.62 16.35
C PHE A 458 37.48 24.90 15.64
N GLY A 459 36.56 25.67 16.24
CA GLY A 459 36.14 26.99 15.78
C GLY A 459 34.94 26.98 14.82
N ALA A 460 34.16 25.90 14.75
CA ALA A 460 32.90 25.91 14.00
C ALA A 460 31.85 26.78 14.70
N ASP A 461 31.11 27.58 13.93
CA ASP A 461 30.04 28.46 14.40
C ASP A 461 29.03 28.72 13.26
N SER A 462 27.74 28.76 13.60
CA SER A 462 26.65 29.04 12.67
C SER A 462 26.71 30.43 12.00
N ALA A 463 27.43 31.37 12.60
CA ALA A 463 27.65 32.71 12.04
C ALA A 463 28.72 32.74 10.94
N LEU A 464 29.53 31.68 10.79
CA LEU A 464 30.56 31.62 9.75
C LEU A 464 29.95 31.39 8.37
N GLU A 465 30.48 32.10 7.37
CA GLU A 465 30.13 31.86 5.97
C GLU A 465 30.71 30.54 5.42
N ASP A 466 31.73 29.99 6.08
CA ASP A 466 32.34 28.69 5.75
C ASP A 466 32.90 28.00 7.01
N ASN A 467 32.31 26.87 7.36
CA ASN A 467 32.68 26.00 8.47
C ASN A 467 33.60 24.85 8.03
N GLY A 468 33.84 24.69 6.72
CA GLY A 468 34.65 23.61 6.16
C GLY A 468 36.00 23.43 6.85
N PRO A 469 36.82 24.48 7.03
CA PRO A 469 38.11 24.36 7.70
C PRO A 469 38.02 23.90 9.17
N ALA A 470 36.98 24.31 9.90
CA ALA A 470 36.81 23.92 11.31
C ALA A 470 36.39 22.46 11.44
N PHE A 471 35.41 22.03 10.64
CA PHE A 471 34.97 20.63 10.58
C PHE A 471 36.11 19.72 10.15
N GLN A 472 36.87 20.08 9.09
CA GLN A 472 37.96 19.24 8.63
C GLN A 472 39.06 19.10 9.69
N ARG A 473 39.43 20.15 10.42
CA ARG A 473 40.39 20.01 11.54
C ARG A 473 39.92 19.05 12.62
N ALA A 474 38.64 19.10 12.98
CA ALA A 474 38.05 18.18 13.97
C ALA A 474 38.08 16.72 13.47
N LEU A 475 37.74 16.52 12.19
CA LEU A 475 37.78 15.22 11.52
C LEU A 475 39.20 14.67 11.39
N ASP A 476 40.16 15.49 10.97
CA ASP A 476 41.58 15.12 10.86
C ASP A 476 42.17 14.75 12.23
N HIS A 477 41.81 15.51 13.28
CA HIS A 477 42.19 15.19 14.65
C HIS A 477 41.63 13.82 15.06
N ALA A 478 40.34 13.58 14.83
CA ALA A 478 39.71 12.29 15.13
C ALA A 478 40.38 11.13 14.37
N GLY A 479 40.66 11.30 13.09
CA GLY A 479 41.36 10.30 12.27
C GLY A 479 42.78 9.99 12.76
N SER A 480 43.48 10.99 13.30
CA SER A 480 44.83 10.81 13.86
C SER A 480 44.90 9.91 15.09
N LEU A 481 43.75 9.67 15.76
CA LEU A 481 43.69 8.83 16.95
C LEU A 481 43.75 7.32 16.63
N GLY A 482 43.54 6.92 15.37
CA GLY A 482 43.70 5.52 14.92
C GLY A 482 42.73 4.51 15.56
N ARG A 483 41.60 4.98 16.10
CA ARG A 483 40.57 4.19 16.79
C ARG A 483 39.17 4.74 16.46
N PRO A 484 38.08 4.06 16.82
CA PRO A 484 36.74 4.64 16.68
C PRO A 484 36.57 5.95 17.45
N VAL A 485 36.04 6.99 16.79
CA VAL A 485 35.82 8.34 17.34
C VAL A 485 34.51 8.92 16.80
N VAL A 486 33.77 9.66 17.62
CA VAL A 486 32.61 10.45 17.18
C VAL A 486 33.00 11.94 17.14
N VAL A 487 32.88 12.54 15.96
CA VAL A 487 32.93 14.00 15.78
C VAL A 487 31.50 14.53 15.84
N TYR A 488 31.22 15.39 16.80
CA TYR A 488 29.88 15.87 17.09
C TYR A 488 29.69 17.33 16.72
N ALA A 489 28.61 17.60 15.98
CA ALA A 489 28.15 18.91 15.60
C ALA A 489 26.82 19.22 16.32
N PRO A 490 26.81 20.13 17.31
CA PRO A 490 25.59 20.55 18.00
C PRO A 490 24.57 21.18 17.04
N ALA A 491 23.32 21.32 17.48
CA ALA A 491 22.28 21.96 16.68
C ALA A 491 22.73 23.36 16.20
N GLY A 492 22.51 23.65 14.91
CA GLY A 492 23.03 24.84 14.27
C GLY A 492 22.96 24.75 12.75
N LEU A 493 22.99 25.91 12.09
CA LEU A 493 23.04 26.04 10.64
C LEU A 493 24.48 26.36 10.22
N TYR A 494 25.23 25.36 9.73
CA TYR A 494 26.65 25.50 9.38
C TYR A 494 26.81 25.64 7.87
N ALA A 495 27.29 26.79 7.39
CA ALA A 495 27.57 27.01 5.97
C ALA A 495 28.90 26.36 5.53
N PHE A 496 28.96 25.82 4.30
CA PHE A 496 30.16 25.22 3.72
C PHE A 496 30.43 25.75 2.32
N ARG A 497 31.70 26.07 2.04
CA ARG A 497 32.22 26.37 0.69
C ARG A 497 33.26 25.34 0.22
N SER A 498 33.46 24.28 0.99
CA SER A 498 34.39 23.19 0.70
C SER A 498 33.77 21.83 1.04
N ASP A 499 34.33 20.78 0.43
CA ASP A 499 34.03 19.38 0.73
C ASP A 499 34.71 18.93 2.04
N LEU A 500 34.24 17.82 2.62
CA LEU A 500 34.77 17.18 3.81
C LEU A 500 35.15 15.72 3.55
N LEU A 501 36.32 15.32 4.06
CA LEU A 501 36.74 13.92 4.14
C LEU A 501 36.50 13.41 5.56
N ILE A 502 35.69 12.36 5.69
CA ILE A 502 35.44 11.64 6.94
C ILE A 502 36.44 10.47 7.02
N PRO A 503 37.42 10.50 7.94
CA PRO A 503 38.45 9.46 8.00
C PRO A 503 37.91 8.11 8.45
N SER A 504 38.68 7.05 8.20
CA SER A 504 38.33 5.71 8.67
C SER A 504 38.12 5.67 10.18
N GLN A 505 37.12 4.89 10.61
CA GLN A 505 36.70 4.73 12.01
C GLN A 505 36.08 5.99 12.65
N VAL A 506 35.77 7.04 11.86
CA VAL A 506 35.16 8.28 12.37
C VAL A 506 33.67 8.35 11.99
N GLU A 507 32.83 8.70 12.96
CA GLU A 507 31.43 9.10 12.70
C GLU A 507 31.29 10.62 12.81
N LEU A 508 30.72 11.27 11.79
CA LEU A 508 30.20 12.63 11.93
C LEU A 508 28.75 12.55 12.38
N ARG A 509 28.47 13.07 13.58
CA ARG A 509 27.17 12.97 14.25
C ARG A 509 26.56 14.35 14.52
N GLY A 510 25.29 14.52 14.19
CA GLY A 510 24.48 15.68 14.52
C GLY A 510 23.57 15.49 15.74
N SER A 511 22.68 16.45 15.95
CA SER A 511 21.83 16.56 17.15
C SER A 511 20.64 15.59 17.21
N PHE A 512 20.22 15.02 16.07
CA PHE A 512 19.09 14.10 16.06
C PHE A 512 19.51 12.71 16.52
N ALA A 513 18.76 12.16 17.47
CA ALA A 513 18.89 10.78 17.93
C ALA A 513 17.72 9.91 17.45
N VAL A 514 16.93 10.38 16.48
CA VAL A 514 15.76 9.70 15.91
C VAL A 514 15.62 10.06 14.44
N PRO A 515 14.87 9.27 13.65
CA PRO A 515 14.42 9.65 12.32
C PRO A 515 13.81 11.07 12.26
N HIS A 516 14.31 11.90 11.34
CA HIS A 516 13.93 13.32 11.26
C HIS A 516 13.58 13.82 9.85
N HIS A 517 13.00 15.02 9.80
CA HIS A 517 12.56 15.68 8.57
C HIS A 517 13.06 17.14 8.55
N THR A 518 13.23 17.71 7.35
CA THR A 518 13.61 19.12 7.12
C THR A 518 12.62 20.16 7.69
N VAL A 519 11.49 19.75 8.27
CA VAL A 519 10.57 20.66 9.00
C VAL A 519 11.13 21.07 10.35
N SER A 520 12.13 20.33 10.86
CA SER A 520 12.90 20.62 12.06
C SER A 520 14.37 20.80 11.68
N ALA A 521 15.05 21.79 12.28
CA ALA A 521 16.42 22.14 11.88
C ALA A 521 17.48 21.21 12.46
N GLY A 522 17.67 21.18 13.79
CA GLY A 522 18.76 20.45 14.43
C GLY A 522 20.13 20.85 13.88
N THR A 523 21.02 19.88 13.65
CA THR A 523 22.30 20.07 12.95
C THR A 523 22.09 20.07 11.43
N VAL A 524 22.27 21.22 10.79
CA VAL A 524 22.12 21.40 9.34
C VAL A 524 23.46 21.82 8.72
N LEU A 525 23.93 21.04 7.75
CA LEU A 525 25.07 21.35 6.90
C LEU A 525 24.54 22.03 5.61
N MET A 526 24.73 23.35 5.50
CA MET A 526 24.30 24.16 4.35
C MET A 526 25.40 24.21 3.29
N ILE A 527 25.13 23.63 2.13
CA ILE A 527 26.12 23.41 1.07
C ILE A 527 26.00 24.55 0.05
N ASN A 528 26.98 25.46 0.03
CA ASN A 528 26.95 26.69 -0.79
C ASN A 528 27.93 26.65 -1.98
N HIS A 529 28.36 25.47 -2.42
CA HIS A 529 29.27 25.28 -3.56
C HIS A 529 28.83 24.11 -4.45
N GLY A 530 29.51 23.91 -5.59
CA GLY A 530 29.25 22.82 -6.53
C GLY A 530 28.09 23.03 -7.52
N GLN A 531 27.40 24.17 -7.47
CA GLN A 531 26.29 24.45 -8.38
C GLN A 531 26.73 24.41 -9.85
N GLY A 532 25.99 23.67 -10.66
CA GLY A 532 26.25 23.50 -12.09
C GLY A 532 27.23 22.38 -12.45
N ASP A 533 27.76 21.64 -11.47
CA ASP A 533 28.74 20.56 -11.70
C ASP A 533 28.21 19.19 -11.23
N ASP A 534 27.61 18.41 -12.14
CA ASP A 534 27.10 17.04 -11.84
C ASP A 534 28.21 16.05 -11.44
N ALA A 535 29.42 16.25 -11.99
CA ALA A 535 30.54 15.32 -11.92
C ALA A 535 31.61 15.75 -10.89
N GLY A 536 31.37 16.85 -10.18
CA GLY A 536 32.29 17.41 -9.20
C GLY A 536 32.56 16.49 -8.02
N ARG A 537 33.42 16.95 -7.12
CA ARG A 537 33.72 16.21 -5.89
C ARG A 537 32.50 16.14 -4.98
N PRO A 538 32.28 15.01 -4.30
CA PRO A 538 31.18 14.88 -3.36
C PRO A 538 31.41 15.77 -2.14
N PHE A 539 30.33 16.28 -1.54
CA PHE A 539 30.44 17.09 -0.32
C PHE A 539 31.02 16.27 0.85
N LEU A 540 30.49 15.08 1.12
CA LEU A 540 30.96 14.18 2.18
C LEU A 540 31.58 12.92 1.56
N SER A 541 32.89 12.75 1.75
CA SER A 541 33.63 11.54 1.33
C SER A 541 33.93 10.65 2.53
N LEU A 542 33.40 9.43 2.55
CA LEU A 542 33.52 8.51 3.69
C LEU A 542 34.59 7.45 3.40
N GLN A 543 35.68 7.41 4.17
CA GLN A 543 36.63 6.30 4.09
C GLN A 543 36.04 5.01 4.69
N SER A 544 36.77 3.89 4.57
CA SER A 544 36.34 2.60 5.13
C SER A 544 36.00 2.72 6.61
N GLN A 545 34.90 2.09 7.04
CA GLN A 545 34.43 2.16 8.43
C GLN A 545 34.19 3.60 8.92
N ALA A 546 33.78 4.52 8.05
CA ALA A 546 33.32 5.85 8.42
C ALA A 546 31.80 5.98 8.25
N GLY A 547 31.17 6.91 8.96
CA GLY A 547 29.73 7.09 8.79
C GLY A 547 29.16 8.41 9.28
N LEU A 548 27.86 8.55 9.04
CA LEU A 548 27.08 9.75 9.34
C LEU A 548 25.89 9.40 10.22
N ARG A 549 25.55 10.28 11.15
CA ARG A 549 24.35 10.11 11.98
C ARG A 549 23.64 11.41 12.33
N GLY A 550 22.31 11.42 12.29
CA GLY A 550 21.48 12.40 13.00
C GLY A 550 21.63 13.85 12.52
N LEU A 551 21.88 14.06 11.23
CA LEU A 551 22.15 15.36 10.62
C LEU A 551 21.38 15.59 9.32
N THR A 552 21.25 16.85 8.94
CA THR A 552 20.62 17.28 7.69
C THR A 552 21.65 17.91 6.76
N CYS A 553 21.73 17.46 5.51
CA CYS A 553 22.41 18.16 4.42
C CYS A 553 21.37 18.99 3.63
N TRP A 554 21.64 20.27 3.39
CA TRP A 554 20.70 21.20 2.75
C TRP A 554 21.39 22.04 1.69
N TYR A 555 20.77 22.17 0.51
CA TYR A 555 21.24 23.02 -0.59
C TYR A 555 20.36 24.28 -0.69
N PRO A 556 20.76 25.42 -0.09
CA PRO A 556 19.88 26.57 0.06
C PRO A 556 19.66 27.37 -1.23
N GLN A 557 20.60 27.32 -2.19
CA GLN A 557 20.48 28.02 -3.48
C GLN A 557 19.67 27.24 -4.54
N GLN A 558 19.43 25.95 -4.31
CA GLN A 558 18.70 25.10 -5.26
C GLN A 558 17.21 25.48 -5.27
N ARG A 559 16.63 25.65 -6.46
CA ARG A 559 15.19 25.95 -6.65
C ARG A 559 14.44 24.67 -7.00
N ALA A 560 13.46 24.29 -6.19
CA ALA A 560 12.75 23.02 -6.39
C ALA A 560 11.90 22.97 -7.67
N SER A 561 11.42 24.11 -8.17
CA SER A 561 10.68 24.19 -9.45
C SER A 561 11.58 24.10 -10.69
N ALA A 562 12.88 24.38 -10.53
CA ALA A 562 13.85 24.43 -11.62
C ALA A 562 15.24 23.99 -11.11
N PRO A 563 15.40 22.73 -10.71
CA PRO A 563 16.63 22.25 -10.11
C PRO A 563 17.76 22.21 -11.14
N VAL A 564 18.97 22.57 -10.70
CA VAL A 564 20.20 22.52 -11.51
C VAL A 564 21.17 21.46 -10.96
N PRO A 565 22.16 21.01 -11.75
CA PRO A 565 23.11 19.99 -11.32
C PRO A 565 23.94 20.40 -10.09
N TYR A 566 24.23 19.41 -9.24
CA TYR A 566 25.21 19.47 -8.14
C TYR A 566 25.91 18.11 -8.01
N PRO A 567 27.11 18.05 -7.40
CA PRO A 567 27.79 16.79 -7.11
C PRO A 567 27.01 15.90 -6.13
N TRP A 568 27.56 14.71 -5.88
CA TRP A 568 27.03 13.83 -4.85
C TRP A 568 27.14 14.45 -3.46
N THR A 569 26.06 14.36 -2.68
CA THR A 569 26.12 14.82 -1.30
C THR A 569 27.04 13.91 -0.48
N ILE A 570 26.94 12.59 -0.68
CA ILE A 570 27.67 11.57 0.06
C ILE A 570 28.29 10.58 -0.93
N ARG A 571 29.54 10.20 -0.71
CA ARG A 571 30.21 9.10 -1.43
C ARG A 571 30.98 8.21 -0.46
N THR A 572 30.80 6.90 -0.56
CA THR A 572 31.70 5.94 0.10
C THR A 572 32.97 5.76 -0.74
N LEU A 573 34.12 5.71 -0.05
CA LEU A 573 35.45 5.48 -0.62
C LEU A 573 35.99 4.09 -0.24
N GLY A 574 35.28 3.34 0.60
CA GLY A 574 35.63 1.99 0.99
C GLY A 574 34.51 1.29 1.78
N PRO A 575 34.73 0.02 2.19
CA PRO A 575 33.68 -0.83 2.73
C PRO A 575 33.27 -0.46 4.17
N GLN A 576 32.16 -1.05 4.60
CA GLN A 576 31.62 -0.99 5.97
C GLN A 576 31.29 0.43 6.45
N CYS A 577 30.87 1.32 5.55
CA CYS A 577 30.35 2.63 5.91
C CYS A 577 28.92 2.53 6.46
N TRP A 578 28.42 3.61 7.09
CA TRP A 578 27.02 3.67 7.51
C TRP A 578 26.40 5.07 7.42
N LEU A 579 25.09 5.09 7.17
CA LEU A 579 24.23 6.27 7.22
C LEU A 579 23.04 5.95 8.14
N VAL A 580 22.92 6.67 9.26
CA VAL A 580 21.85 6.43 10.25
C VAL A 580 21.11 7.71 10.59
N ASP A 581 19.80 7.79 10.36
CA ASP A 581 19.01 9.01 10.60
C ASP A 581 19.62 10.22 9.86
N VAL A 582 19.85 10.09 8.55
CA VAL A 582 20.47 11.14 7.71
C VAL A 582 19.42 11.70 6.76
N THR A 583 19.23 13.02 6.77
CA THR A 583 18.32 13.71 5.84
C THR A 583 19.11 14.50 4.80
N VAL A 584 18.82 14.32 3.52
CA VAL A 584 19.41 15.05 2.40
C VAL A 584 18.32 15.80 1.64
N GLY A 585 18.11 17.07 1.99
CA GLY A 585 17.04 17.90 1.44
C GLY A 585 17.48 18.75 0.24
N ASN A 586 16.61 18.87 -0.75
CA ASN A 586 16.77 19.74 -1.92
C ASN A 586 18.05 19.46 -2.72
N ALA A 587 18.49 18.20 -2.76
CA ALA A 587 19.74 17.81 -3.40
C ALA A 587 19.53 17.40 -4.86
N TRP A 588 20.53 17.62 -5.71
CA TRP A 588 20.53 17.00 -7.03
C TRP A 588 20.67 15.47 -6.92
N GLN A 589 21.62 15.02 -6.08
CA GLN A 589 21.84 13.61 -5.82
C GLN A 589 22.37 13.32 -4.40
N ALA A 590 21.93 12.22 -3.78
CA ALA A 590 22.18 11.97 -2.36
C ALA A 590 23.40 11.08 -2.09
N ALA A 591 23.36 9.78 -2.41
CA ALA A 591 24.40 8.83 -2.00
C ALA A 591 24.98 7.98 -3.15
N ASP A 592 26.30 8.08 -3.33
CA ASP A 592 27.09 7.25 -4.24
C ASP A 592 27.82 6.15 -3.46
N MET A 593 27.33 4.92 -3.64
CA MET A 593 27.92 3.67 -3.16
C MET A 593 28.26 2.75 -4.33
N ALA A 594 28.46 3.33 -5.51
CA ALA A 594 28.69 2.62 -6.76
C ALA A 594 30.07 2.89 -7.36
N SER A 595 30.69 4.03 -7.02
CA SER A 595 32.01 4.41 -7.53
C SER A 595 33.18 3.65 -6.88
N HIS A 596 33.00 3.14 -5.66
CA HIS A 596 34.02 2.39 -4.92
C HIS A 596 33.36 1.21 -4.19
N ASP A 597 34.18 0.28 -3.69
CA ASP A 597 33.71 -0.84 -2.87
C ASP A 597 32.91 -0.33 -1.68
N ALA A 598 31.61 -0.66 -1.67
CA ALA A 598 30.68 -0.33 -0.60
C ALA A 598 30.20 -1.58 0.16
N THR A 599 30.92 -2.70 0.05
CA THR A 599 30.59 -3.96 0.71
C THR A 599 30.37 -3.77 2.20
N GLY A 600 29.31 -4.36 2.74
CA GLY A 600 29.01 -4.27 4.17
C GLY A 600 28.36 -2.96 4.62
N THR A 601 27.99 -2.05 3.70
CA THR A 601 27.39 -0.76 4.07
C THR A 601 26.02 -0.93 4.72
N ILE A 602 25.71 -0.09 5.70
CA ILE A 602 24.41 -0.02 6.39
C ILE A 602 23.76 1.34 6.15
N VAL A 603 22.59 1.35 5.54
CA VAL A 603 21.72 2.52 5.44
C VAL A 603 20.47 2.27 6.28
N ASP A 604 20.24 3.13 7.26
CA ASP A 604 19.09 3.08 8.18
C ASP A 604 18.49 4.47 8.28
N TYR A 605 17.34 4.68 7.63
CA TYR A 605 16.68 5.98 7.52
C TYR A 605 17.53 7.05 6.80
N LEU A 606 17.80 6.82 5.50
CA LEU A 606 18.19 7.90 4.59
C LEU A 606 16.93 8.54 4.02
N ALA A 607 16.70 9.81 4.36
CA ALA A 607 15.51 10.53 3.98
C ALA A 607 15.82 11.76 3.11
N GLY A 608 14.88 12.26 2.32
CA GLY A 608 15.11 13.48 1.56
C GLY A 608 14.28 13.70 0.30
N ALA A 609 14.69 14.71 -0.47
CA ALA A 609 14.12 15.04 -1.77
C ALA A 609 15.26 15.27 -2.76
N MET A 610 15.39 14.35 -3.72
CA MET A 610 16.47 14.30 -4.69
C MET A 610 15.90 14.53 -6.09
N PHE A 611 16.60 15.28 -6.93
CA PHE A 611 16.09 15.60 -8.27
C PHE A 611 16.55 14.62 -9.35
N ARG A 612 17.74 14.04 -9.20
CA ARG A 612 18.36 13.19 -10.23
C ARG A 612 18.69 11.78 -9.77
N ARG A 613 19.36 11.61 -8.62
CA ARG A 613 19.75 10.28 -8.12
C ARG A 613 19.58 10.19 -6.60
N GLY A 614 18.82 9.20 -6.12
CA GLY A 614 18.66 8.93 -4.70
C GLY A 614 19.89 8.21 -4.15
N ILE A 615 19.94 6.90 -4.32
CA ILE A 615 21.07 6.03 -3.94
C ILE A 615 21.48 5.14 -5.11
N ALA A 616 22.78 5.06 -5.37
CA ALA A 616 23.36 4.16 -6.36
C ALA A 616 24.33 3.20 -5.66
N ILE A 617 24.16 1.89 -5.87
CA ILE A 617 24.99 0.82 -5.31
C ILE A 617 25.55 0.01 -6.46
N ALA A 618 26.85 -0.29 -6.43
CA ALA A 618 27.43 -1.22 -7.38
C ALA A 618 28.62 -2.00 -6.86
N SER A 619 28.78 -3.24 -7.34
CA SER A 619 29.91 -4.11 -7.01
C SER A 619 30.14 -4.22 -5.50
N ALA A 620 29.03 -4.28 -4.76
CA ALA A 620 29.00 -4.28 -3.30
C ALA A 620 28.16 -5.47 -2.81
N ASP A 621 28.75 -6.29 -1.95
CA ASP A 621 28.08 -7.44 -1.36
C ASP A 621 27.64 -7.15 0.08
N ASN A 622 26.72 -7.95 0.63
CA ASN A 622 26.31 -7.88 2.02
C ASN A 622 25.94 -6.44 2.45
N THR A 623 25.16 -5.72 1.64
CA THR A 623 24.76 -4.33 1.93
C THR A 623 23.30 -4.29 2.37
N GLN A 624 23.00 -3.46 3.37
CA GLN A 624 21.66 -3.34 3.95
C GLN A 624 21.11 -1.93 3.74
N ILE A 625 19.85 -1.83 3.29
CA ILE A 625 19.09 -0.58 3.24
C ILE A 625 17.75 -0.78 3.93
N ARG A 626 17.49 -0.02 4.99
CA ARG A 626 16.19 0.00 5.64
C ARG A 626 15.66 1.40 5.89
N ASP A 627 14.33 1.49 5.88
CA ASP A 627 13.56 2.68 6.25
C ASP A 627 13.93 3.94 5.46
N LEU A 628 14.40 3.79 4.20
CA LEU A 628 14.60 4.92 3.29
C LEU A 628 13.27 5.67 3.09
N GLN A 629 13.32 7.01 3.06
CA GLN A 629 12.14 7.87 2.95
C GLN A 629 12.38 9.03 1.98
N PHE A 630 12.10 8.83 0.69
CA PHE A 630 12.23 9.88 -0.32
C PHE A 630 10.88 10.48 -0.67
N ASN A 631 10.73 11.80 -0.49
CA ASN A 631 9.49 12.50 -0.85
C ASN A 631 9.76 13.98 -1.17
N PRO A 632 9.20 14.55 -2.26
CA PRO A 632 9.33 15.97 -2.60
C PRO A 632 9.00 16.94 -1.48
N HIS A 633 8.18 16.56 -0.49
CA HIS A 633 7.91 17.43 0.65
C HIS A 633 9.17 17.71 1.52
N TYR A 634 10.23 16.90 1.44
CA TYR A 634 11.51 17.22 2.10
C TYR A 634 12.23 18.44 1.49
N ALA A 635 11.96 18.79 0.23
CA ALA A 635 12.46 20.03 -0.40
C ALA A 635 11.50 21.22 -0.20
N ASN A 636 10.21 20.95 -0.01
CA ASN A 636 9.17 21.97 -0.04
C ASN A 636 8.61 22.36 1.33
N ARG A 637 8.68 21.47 2.34
CA ARG A 637 8.21 21.75 3.70
C ARG A 637 9.40 21.83 4.63
N LEU A 638 9.69 23.03 5.09
CA LEU A 638 10.94 23.36 5.76
C LEU A 638 10.69 24.10 7.07
N HIS A 639 11.59 23.91 8.03
CA HIS A 639 11.64 24.74 9.23
C HIS A 639 11.78 26.22 8.85
N ALA A 640 11.24 27.11 9.69
CA ALA A 640 11.19 28.55 9.39
C ALA A 640 12.60 29.17 9.27
N SER A 641 13.60 28.64 9.98
CA SER A 641 14.98 29.14 9.93
C SER A 641 15.78 28.68 8.72
N LEU A 642 15.31 27.68 7.95
CA LEU A 642 16.06 27.17 6.81
C LEU A 642 15.99 28.15 5.63
N PRO A 643 17.14 28.63 5.11
CA PRO A 643 17.17 29.50 3.94
C PRO A 643 16.71 28.74 2.69
N ARG A 644 15.98 29.42 1.82
CA ARG A 644 15.43 28.85 0.58
C ARG A 644 15.48 29.86 -0.57
N ALA A 645 15.87 29.38 -1.75
CA ALA A 645 15.87 30.19 -2.98
C ALA A 645 14.47 30.46 -3.53
N GLU A 646 13.46 29.69 -3.12
CA GLU A 646 12.08 29.78 -3.61
C GLU A 646 11.08 29.43 -2.50
N GLN A 647 9.94 30.13 -2.49
CA GLN A 647 8.83 29.81 -1.57
C GLN A 647 7.93 28.72 -2.18
N PRO A 648 7.61 27.67 -1.41
CA PRO A 648 6.77 26.57 -1.88
C PRO A 648 5.32 27.05 -2.05
N ASN A 649 4.74 26.77 -3.21
CA ASN A 649 3.32 26.89 -3.46
C ASN A 649 2.84 25.65 -4.25
N ARG A 650 1.55 25.61 -4.61
CA ARG A 650 0.99 24.47 -5.34
C ARG A 650 1.70 24.20 -6.68
N GLU A 651 2.05 25.25 -7.41
CA GLU A 651 2.71 25.15 -8.72
C GLU A 651 4.16 24.69 -8.60
N THR A 652 4.92 25.24 -7.63
CA THR A 652 6.33 24.84 -7.44
C THR A 652 6.43 23.40 -6.91
N ILE A 653 5.52 22.98 -6.03
CA ILE A 653 5.44 21.59 -5.55
C ILE A 653 5.13 20.65 -6.72
N GLN A 654 4.17 21.02 -7.57
CA GLN A 654 3.83 20.22 -8.75
C GLN A 654 5.00 20.15 -9.74
N ALA A 655 5.71 21.25 -9.99
CA ALA A 655 6.90 21.28 -10.84
C ALA A 655 8.03 20.39 -10.29
N CYS A 656 8.23 20.38 -8.97
CA CYS A 656 9.19 19.47 -8.31
C CYS A 656 8.81 18.00 -8.56
N ILE A 657 7.54 17.63 -8.33
CA ILE A 657 7.02 16.27 -8.55
C ILE A 657 7.20 15.86 -10.01
N ASP A 658 6.85 16.73 -10.96
CA ASP A 658 6.93 16.43 -12.39
C ASP A 658 8.39 16.31 -12.85
N PHE A 659 9.29 17.13 -12.32
CA PHE A 659 10.71 17.00 -12.58
C PHE A 659 11.26 15.67 -12.07
N GLN A 660 10.95 15.30 -10.83
CA GLN A 660 11.41 14.04 -10.23
C GLN A 660 10.87 12.82 -10.99
N ARG A 661 9.58 12.82 -11.34
CA ARG A 661 8.98 11.78 -12.21
C ARG A 661 9.73 11.62 -13.53
N ALA A 662 10.24 12.71 -14.10
CA ALA A 662 10.95 12.66 -15.36
C ALA A 662 12.43 12.30 -15.25
N ASN A 663 13.06 12.51 -14.08
CA ASN A 663 14.52 12.52 -13.98
C ASN A 663 15.12 11.69 -12.85
N LEU A 664 14.38 11.43 -11.77
CA LEU A 664 14.93 10.78 -10.58
C LEU A 664 15.06 9.26 -10.77
N GLU A 665 16.29 8.76 -10.65
CA GLU A 665 16.56 7.35 -10.36
C GLU A 665 16.63 7.19 -8.83
N GLY A 666 15.64 6.54 -8.23
CA GLY A 666 15.47 6.42 -6.78
C GLY A 666 16.53 5.54 -6.13
N ILE A 667 16.41 4.23 -6.32
CA ILE A 667 17.36 3.22 -5.85
C ILE A 667 17.89 2.48 -7.09
N THR A 668 19.18 2.58 -7.36
CA THR A 668 19.82 1.83 -8.46
C THR A 668 20.84 0.85 -7.89
N ILE A 669 20.71 -0.42 -8.27
CA ILE A 669 21.58 -1.51 -7.84
C ILE A 669 22.22 -2.13 -9.09
N ARG A 670 23.54 -2.34 -9.05
CA ARG A 670 24.27 -2.97 -10.15
C ARG A 670 25.33 -3.96 -9.68
N ASP A 671 25.40 -5.15 -10.27
CA ASP A 671 26.48 -6.12 -10.01
C ASP A 671 26.73 -6.39 -8.51
N SER A 672 25.67 -6.55 -7.72
CA SER A 672 25.72 -6.62 -6.25
C SER A 672 24.95 -7.83 -5.70
N ARG A 673 25.50 -8.48 -4.68
CA ARG A 673 24.92 -9.71 -4.11
C ARG A 673 24.64 -9.62 -2.62
N ASP A 674 23.84 -10.55 -2.11
CA ASP A 674 23.47 -10.64 -0.70
C ASP A 674 22.92 -9.31 -0.13
N LEU A 675 22.11 -8.61 -0.92
CA LEU A 675 21.50 -7.35 -0.50
C LEU A 675 20.23 -7.61 0.32
N LEU A 676 20.08 -6.83 1.39
CA LEU A 676 18.86 -6.82 2.21
C LEU A 676 18.22 -5.43 2.16
N LEU A 677 16.99 -5.35 1.63
CA LEU A 677 16.20 -4.13 1.55
C LEU A 677 14.90 -4.30 2.33
N ARG A 678 14.61 -3.41 3.29
CA ARG A 678 13.40 -3.50 4.13
C ARG A 678 12.73 -2.15 4.42
N GLY A 679 11.41 -2.05 4.22
CA GLY A 679 10.63 -0.90 4.70
C GLY A 679 10.96 0.44 4.05
N ASN A 680 11.46 0.39 2.80
CA ASN A 680 11.85 1.58 2.05
C ASN A 680 10.65 2.18 1.32
N PHE A 681 10.58 3.51 1.26
CA PHE A 681 9.56 4.24 0.55
C PHE A 681 10.15 5.38 -0.28
N LEU A 682 9.65 5.52 -1.51
CA LEU A 682 9.93 6.64 -2.39
C LEU A 682 8.64 7.15 -3.03
N TYR A 683 8.51 8.47 -3.13
CA TYR A 683 7.47 9.16 -3.87
C TYR A 683 8.09 9.99 -5.01
N ALA A 684 7.52 9.86 -6.21
CA ALA A 684 7.86 10.59 -7.44
C ALA A 684 9.25 10.26 -7.98
N ALA A 685 9.33 9.35 -8.95
CA ALA A 685 10.57 9.03 -9.66
C ALA A 685 10.34 8.63 -11.12
N LYS A 686 11.40 8.69 -11.92
CA LYS A 686 11.43 8.00 -13.21
C LYS A 686 11.51 6.50 -12.97
N ASP A 687 12.58 6.07 -12.31
CA ASP A 687 12.80 4.68 -11.90
C ASP A 687 12.77 4.65 -10.38
N GLY A 688 11.81 3.93 -9.78
CA GLY A 688 11.71 3.81 -8.32
C GLY A 688 12.84 2.98 -7.74
N ILE A 689 12.88 1.70 -8.13
CA ILE A 689 14.00 0.78 -7.89
C ILE A 689 14.40 0.09 -9.18
N ALA A 690 15.70 0.06 -9.49
CA ALA A 690 16.24 -0.51 -10.72
C ALA A 690 17.42 -1.45 -10.46
N PHE A 691 17.41 -2.61 -11.12
CA PHE A 691 18.47 -3.63 -11.04
C PHE A 691 19.16 -3.79 -12.38
N ARG A 692 20.49 -3.68 -12.39
CA ARG A 692 21.34 -3.74 -13.59
C ARG A 692 22.49 -4.76 -13.43
N GLY A 693 22.81 -5.53 -14.47
CA GLY A 693 23.83 -6.59 -14.36
C GLY A 693 23.50 -7.68 -13.31
N HIS A 694 24.50 -8.40 -12.80
CA HIS A 694 24.26 -9.55 -11.91
C HIS A 694 23.85 -9.12 -10.50
N CYS A 695 22.58 -9.31 -10.13
CA CYS A 695 22.06 -8.88 -8.82
C CYS A 695 21.49 -10.04 -7.99
N GLN A 696 21.74 -10.04 -6.67
CA GLN A 696 21.06 -10.92 -5.72
C GLN A 696 20.56 -10.11 -4.53
N ALA A 697 19.24 -10.13 -4.31
CA ALA A 697 18.61 -9.29 -3.30
C ALA A 697 17.32 -9.89 -2.71
N ASP A 698 17.17 -9.74 -1.39
CA ASP A 698 15.93 -9.92 -0.67
C ASP A 698 15.31 -8.56 -0.33
N ILE A 699 14.07 -8.37 -0.75
CA ILE A 699 13.36 -7.10 -0.65
C ILE A 699 12.02 -7.32 0.05
N LEU A 700 11.85 -6.72 1.23
CA LEU A 700 10.63 -6.81 2.03
C LEU A 700 9.99 -5.42 2.21
N MET A 701 8.70 -5.28 1.92
CA MET A 701 7.96 -4.00 2.09
C MET A 701 8.58 -2.84 1.31
N GLN A 702 8.92 -3.04 0.04
CA GLN A 702 9.35 -1.96 -0.83
C GLN A 702 8.14 -1.16 -1.31
N GLY A 703 8.11 0.12 -0.97
CA GLY A 703 7.15 1.08 -1.47
C GLY A 703 7.73 1.99 -2.53
N VAL A 704 6.99 2.14 -3.62
CA VAL A 704 7.25 3.15 -4.66
C VAL A 704 5.92 3.77 -5.04
N ASP A 705 5.72 5.01 -4.63
CA ASP A 705 4.59 5.82 -5.03
C ASP A 705 4.94 6.67 -6.25
N THR A 706 4.01 6.74 -7.20
CA THR A 706 4.04 7.64 -8.34
C THR A 706 5.37 7.64 -9.13
N ALA A 707 5.78 6.47 -9.61
CA ALA A 707 6.91 6.36 -10.54
C ALA A 707 6.45 6.22 -12.00
N TRP A 708 7.32 6.51 -12.97
CA TRP A 708 7.07 6.07 -14.37
C TRP A 708 7.30 4.57 -14.52
N HIS A 709 8.36 4.06 -13.90
CA HIS A 709 8.66 2.65 -13.72
C HIS A 709 8.92 2.39 -12.24
N ALA A 710 8.02 1.67 -11.57
CA ALA A 710 8.15 1.51 -10.13
C ALA A 710 9.28 0.52 -9.77
N ALA A 711 9.30 -0.66 -10.39
CA ALA A 711 10.42 -1.61 -10.34
C ALA A 711 10.92 -1.94 -11.76
N VAL A 712 12.21 -1.73 -12.01
CA VAL A 712 12.88 -1.99 -13.29
C VAL A 712 13.85 -3.16 -13.15
N LEU A 713 13.66 -4.17 -14.00
CA LEU A 713 14.47 -5.36 -14.09
C LEU A 713 15.24 -5.31 -15.41
N ALA A 714 16.50 -4.88 -15.37
CA ALA A 714 17.29 -4.64 -16.59
C ALA A 714 18.69 -5.26 -16.50
N ASN A 715 18.79 -6.58 -16.68
CA ASN A 715 20.07 -7.29 -16.61
C ASN A 715 20.16 -8.46 -17.58
N ASP A 716 21.35 -8.67 -18.12
CA ASP A 716 21.67 -9.74 -19.06
C ASP A 716 22.18 -11.03 -18.37
N SER A 717 22.25 -11.06 -17.03
CA SER A 717 22.75 -12.19 -16.26
C SER A 717 21.64 -13.16 -15.85
N ALA A 718 21.75 -14.41 -16.30
CA ALA A 718 20.84 -15.49 -15.89
C ALA A 718 20.97 -15.89 -14.41
N ASP A 719 22.06 -15.50 -13.73
CA ASP A 719 22.32 -15.79 -12.31
C ASP A 719 21.67 -14.77 -11.36
N THR A 720 21.07 -13.70 -11.91
CA THR A 720 20.32 -12.71 -11.12
C THR A 720 19.12 -13.36 -10.42
N SER A 721 18.98 -13.11 -9.11
CA SER A 721 17.86 -13.58 -8.29
C SER A 721 17.31 -12.47 -7.40
N LEU A 722 16.08 -12.05 -7.68
CA LEU A 722 15.42 -10.94 -6.98
C LEU A 722 14.15 -11.45 -6.31
N ARG A 723 14.05 -11.34 -4.99
CA ARG A 723 12.88 -11.81 -4.24
C ARG A 723 12.23 -10.65 -3.51
N PHE A 724 11.01 -10.34 -3.90
CA PHE A 724 10.15 -9.33 -3.29
C PHE A 724 9.05 -10.00 -2.47
N ALA A 725 8.81 -9.49 -1.27
CA ALA A 725 7.59 -9.76 -0.51
C ALA A 725 6.95 -8.44 -0.07
N LEU A 726 5.62 -8.36 -0.17
CA LEU A 726 4.85 -7.17 0.23
C LEU A 726 5.25 -5.89 -0.52
N ALA A 727 5.65 -6.00 -1.78
CA ALA A 727 5.93 -4.82 -2.59
C ALA A 727 4.63 -4.04 -2.85
N GLN A 728 4.70 -2.73 -2.72
CA GLN A 728 3.62 -1.79 -3.00
C GLN A 728 4.10 -0.83 -4.08
N LEU A 729 3.66 -1.03 -5.33
CA LEU A 729 4.22 -0.33 -6.49
C LEU A 729 3.12 0.43 -7.26
N VAL A 730 3.31 1.74 -7.42
CA VAL A 730 2.34 2.66 -8.01
C VAL A 730 2.95 3.37 -9.23
N PRO A 731 2.66 2.88 -10.44
CA PRO A 731 2.99 3.63 -11.64
C PRO A 731 2.01 4.80 -11.78
N LEU A 732 2.48 6.05 -11.78
CA LEU A 732 1.61 7.21 -11.96
C LEU A 732 2.36 8.37 -12.63
N GLY A 733 1.75 8.94 -13.67
CA GLY A 733 2.31 10.05 -14.47
C GLY A 733 2.00 9.90 -15.96
N ASN A 734 2.21 10.94 -16.76
CA ASN A 734 1.81 10.92 -18.17
C ASN A 734 2.62 9.93 -19.05
N GLN A 735 3.77 9.47 -18.58
CA GLN A 735 4.65 8.52 -19.28
C GLN A 735 4.84 7.21 -18.50
N ASN A 736 3.96 6.91 -17.55
CA ASN A 736 4.06 5.66 -16.80
C ASN A 736 3.85 4.44 -17.72
N ILE A 737 4.63 3.39 -17.51
CA ILE A 737 4.53 2.13 -18.28
C ILE A 737 3.79 1.09 -17.43
N ALA A 738 4.46 0.60 -16.39
CA ALA A 738 3.92 -0.41 -15.50
C ALA A 738 4.59 -0.40 -14.13
N ALA A 739 3.96 -1.10 -13.17
CA ALA A 739 4.52 -1.25 -11.83
C ALA A 739 5.80 -2.09 -11.86
N ILE A 740 5.81 -3.16 -12.66
CA ILE A 740 6.98 -4.01 -12.93
C ILE A 740 7.34 -3.90 -14.40
N VAL A 741 8.57 -3.53 -14.71
CA VAL A 741 9.08 -3.43 -16.08
C VAL A 741 10.31 -4.32 -16.20
N SER A 742 10.25 -5.37 -17.03
CA SER A 742 11.46 -6.08 -17.45
C SER A 742 11.85 -5.66 -18.86
N THR A 743 13.10 -5.25 -19.04
CA THR A 743 13.63 -4.85 -20.34
C THR A 743 13.96 -6.09 -21.18
N SER A 744 14.15 -5.90 -22.49
CA SER A 744 14.34 -6.98 -23.46
C SER A 744 15.57 -7.87 -23.19
N ASP A 745 16.53 -7.38 -22.42
CA ASP A 745 17.74 -8.09 -22.01
C ASP A 745 17.58 -8.85 -20.68
N PHE A 746 16.49 -8.64 -19.90
CA PHE A 746 16.28 -9.31 -18.61
C PHE A 746 16.33 -10.83 -18.72
N ALA A 747 17.39 -11.47 -18.20
CA ALA A 747 17.61 -12.92 -18.29
C ALA A 747 17.48 -13.69 -16.97
N GLY A 748 17.47 -13.01 -15.82
CA GLY A 748 17.43 -13.61 -14.48
C GLY A 748 16.05 -14.04 -13.99
N GLU A 749 15.93 -14.23 -12.67
CA GLU A 749 14.68 -14.54 -11.97
C GLU A 749 14.22 -13.39 -11.05
N ALA A 750 12.94 -13.04 -11.14
CA ALA A 750 12.29 -12.14 -10.20
C ALA A 750 10.99 -12.75 -9.64
N ILE A 751 10.86 -12.76 -8.32
CA ILE A 751 9.70 -13.32 -7.61
C ILE A 751 9.05 -12.22 -6.79
N PHE A 752 7.73 -12.06 -6.92
CA PHE A 752 6.92 -11.14 -6.13
C PHE A 752 5.88 -11.92 -5.35
N LEU A 753 5.97 -11.86 -4.02
CA LEU A 753 5.07 -12.52 -3.08
C LEU A 753 4.15 -11.48 -2.43
N ASN A 754 2.85 -11.76 -2.41
CA ASN A 754 1.85 -11.00 -1.65
C ASN A 754 1.87 -9.48 -1.91
N SER A 755 2.03 -9.07 -3.18
CA SER A 755 2.26 -7.68 -3.57
C SER A 755 0.97 -6.91 -3.88
N GLN A 756 1.07 -5.58 -3.93
CA GLN A 756 -0.03 -4.67 -4.15
C GLN A 756 0.34 -3.64 -5.22
N PHE A 757 -0.58 -3.40 -6.16
CA PHE A 757 -0.38 -2.49 -7.28
C PHE A 757 -1.61 -1.59 -7.44
N TRP A 758 -1.42 -0.28 -7.58
CA TRP A 758 -2.53 0.62 -7.86
C TRP A 758 -2.12 1.81 -8.70
N ALA A 759 -3.11 2.39 -9.39
CA ALA A 759 -2.96 3.46 -10.39
C ALA A 759 -2.09 3.08 -11.61
N GLY A 760 -2.07 3.95 -12.63
CA GLY A 760 -1.24 3.79 -13.83
C GLY A 760 -1.76 2.81 -14.89
N ASN A 761 -0.95 2.64 -15.92
CA ASN A 761 -1.32 2.01 -17.19
C ASN A 761 -1.18 0.49 -17.17
N GLY A 762 -0.25 -0.08 -16.39
CA GLY A 762 0.06 -1.51 -16.43
C GLY A 762 0.55 -2.06 -15.08
N THR A 763 0.10 -3.27 -14.72
CA THR A 763 0.63 -3.97 -13.54
C THR A 763 2.05 -4.44 -13.82
N ALA A 764 2.27 -5.02 -15.00
CA ALA A 764 3.58 -5.43 -15.46
C ALA A 764 3.71 -5.33 -16.98
N GLN A 765 4.92 -5.04 -17.46
CA GLN A 765 5.33 -5.19 -18.85
C GLN A 765 6.62 -6.00 -18.88
N LEU A 766 6.56 -7.19 -19.49
CA LEU A 766 7.63 -8.18 -19.42
C LEU A 766 8.22 -8.44 -20.81
N ASP A 767 9.36 -7.83 -21.12
CA ASP A 767 9.96 -7.85 -22.47
C ASP A 767 11.18 -8.78 -22.59
N GLY A 768 11.79 -9.19 -21.48
CA GLY A 768 13.00 -10.01 -21.45
C GLY A 768 12.76 -11.53 -21.41
N PRO A 769 13.79 -12.35 -21.75
CA PRO A 769 13.71 -13.82 -21.75
C PRO A 769 13.69 -14.47 -20.36
N GLY A 770 13.85 -13.72 -19.28
CA GLY A 770 13.96 -14.21 -17.90
C GLY A 770 12.68 -14.83 -17.32
N ARG A 771 12.73 -15.12 -16.03
CA ARG A 771 11.66 -15.79 -15.27
C ARG A 771 11.02 -14.85 -14.28
N ILE A 772 9.71 -14.66 -14.38
CA ILE A 772 8.95 -13.79 -13.47
C ILE A 772 7.81 -14.57 -12.84
N ARG A 773 7.80 -14.63 -11.51
CA ARG A 773 6.75 -15.26 -10.70
C ARG A 773 6.01 -14.18 -9.91
N LEU A 774 4.73 -14.01 -10.19
CA LEU A 774 3.81 -13.16 -9.44
C LEU A 774 2.88 -14.05 -8.62
N GLU A 775 3.19 -14.22 -7.34
CA GLU A 775 2.46 -15.10 -6.45
C GLU A 775 1.68 -14.29 -5.41
N GLN A 776 0.36 -14.35 -5.51
CA GLN A 776 -0.62 -13.60 -4.73
C GLN A 776 -0.41 -12.08 -4.85
N PHE A 777 -1.29 -11.40 -5.57
CA PHE A 777 -1.25 -9.94 -5.61
C PHE A 777 -2.65 -9.34 -5.82
N ASN A 778 -2.87 -8.13 -5.33
CA ASN A 778 -4.04 -7.31 -5.65
C ASN A 778 -3.60 -6.13 -6.52
N SER A 779 -4.27 -5.97 -7.66
CA SER A 779 -4.01 -4.89 -8.59
C SER A 779 -5.28 -4.13 -8.93
N LEU A 780 -5.22 -2.81 -8.73
CA LEU A 780 -6.18 -1.82 -9.22
C LEU A 780 -5.66 -1.10 -10.48
N THR A 781 -4.47 -1.47 -10.95
CA THR A 781 -3.76 -0.93 -12.12
C THR A 781 -4.21 -1.64 -13.40
N GLY A 782 -3.75 -1.25 -14.61
CA GLY A 782 -3.98 -1.97 -15.87
C GLY A 782 -3.31 -3.36 -16.00
N PRO A 783 -3.15 -3.91 -17.23
CA PRO A 783 -2.83 -5.31 -17.47
C PRO A 783 -1.45 -5.77 -16.99
N VAL A 784 -1.28 -7.09 -16.91
CA VAL A 784 0.02 -7.76 -17.02
C VAL A 784 0.26 -8.09 -18.49
N VAL A 785 1.27 -7.48 -19.10
CA VAL A 785 1.67 -7.71 -20.49
C VAL A 785 2.92 -8.59 -20.52
N VAL A 786 2.85 -9.72 -21.21
CA VAL A 786 3.92 -10.71 -21.33
C VAL A 786 4.35 -10.81 -22.78
N ASN A 787 5.44 -10.11 -23.13
CA ASN A 787 5.94 -10.08 -24.49
C ASN A 787 7.00 -11.16 -24.74
N ASN A 788 7.75 -11.60 -23.72
CA ASN A 788 8.77 -12.64 -23.85
C ASN A 788 8.97 -13.41 -22.52
N GLY A 789 9.80 -14.46 -22.55
CA GLY A 789 10.28 -15.16 -21.36
C GLY A 789 9.25 -16.07 -20.70
N HIS A 790 9.43 -16.32 -19.41
CA HIS A 790 8.58 -17.18 -18.60
C HIS A 790 7.81 -16.37 -17.56
N CYS A 791 6.49 -16.48 -17.54
CA CYS A 791 5.64 -15.86 -16.54
C CYS A 791 4.74 -16.88 -15.83
N HIS A 792 4.75 -16.86 -14.50
CA HIS A 792 3.79 -17.59 -13.67
C HIS A 792 3.02 -16.60 -12.79
N LEU A 793 1.69 -16.64 -12.89
CA LEU A 793 0.79 -15.89 -12.02
C LEU A 793 0.01 -16.88 -11.14
N SER A 794 -0.03 -16.64 -9.83
CA SER A 794 -0.97 -17.34 -8.95
C SER A 794 -1.75 -16.37 -8.08
N THR A 795 -3.04 -16.63 -7.88
CA THR A 795 -3.93 -15.87 -7.01
C THR A 795 -3.92 -14.36 -7.32
N ALA A 796 -3.97 -14.03 -8.61
CA ALA A 796 -3.98 -12.65 -9.10
C ALA A 796 -5.38 -12.03 -8.95
N LEU A 797 -5.55 -11.12 -7.99
CA LEU A 797 -6.78 -10.34 -7.81
C LEU A 797 -6.69 -9.05 -8.66
N LEU A 798 -7.21 -9.09 -9.87
CA LEU A 798 -7.18 -7.94 -10.78
C LEU A 798 -8.58 -7.30 -10.84
N ASN A 799 -8.75 -6.19 -10.11
CA ASN A 799 -10.05 -5.53 -9.89
C ASN A 799 -10.26 -4.27 -10.75
N ASN A 800 -9.39 -4.06 -11.74
CA ASN A 800 -9.55 -3.05 -12.79
C ASN A 800 -10.70 -3.39 -13.78
N SER A 801 -11.09 -2.43 -14.61
CA SER A 801 -12.09 -2.62 -15.69
C SER A 801 -11.45 -2.77 -17.08
N VAL A 802 -10.18 -3.24 -17.17
CA VAL A 802 -9.49 -3.35 -18.46
C VAL A 802 -9.95 -4.57 -19.26
N LYS A 803 -9.96 -4.43 -20.59
CA LYS A 803 -10.45 -5.44 -21.55
C LYS A 803 -9.70 -6.77 -21.44
N GLY A 804 -8.37 -6.75 -21.37
CA GLY A 804 -7.53 -7.91 -21.07
C GLY A 804 -6.76 -7.65 -19.78
N LYS A 805 -6.92 -8.51 -18.77
CA LYS A 805 -6.16 -8.37 -17.50
C LYS A 805 -4.76 -8.96 -17.62
N VAL A 806 -4.62 -9.99 -18.45
CA VAL A 806 -3.35 -10.56 -18.88
C VAL A 806 -3.32 -10.57 -20.40
N VAL A 807 -2.28 -10.01 -20.99
CA VAL A 807 -2.09 -9.89 -22.44
C VAL A 807 -0.75 -10.52 -22.79
N ALA A 808 -0.69 -11.35 -23.83
CA ALA A 808 0.56 -11.93 -24.30
C ALA A 808 0.76 -11.71 -25.81
N SER A 809 2.01 -11.48 -26.23
CA SER A 809 2.36 -11.23 -27.64
C SER A 809 2.31 -12.48 -28.51
N GLY A 810 2.42 -13.67 -27.91
CA GLY A 810 2.64 -14.96 -28.58
C GLY A 810 4.12 -15.35 -28.71
N GLN A 811 5.06 -14.47 -28.34
CA GLN A 811 6.51 -14.74 -28.37
C GLN A 811 7.06 -15.29 -27.04
N GLN A 812 6.25 -15.26 -25.97
CA GLN A 812 6.63 -15.80 -24.67
C GLN A 812 6.91 -17.30 -24.72
N GLN A 813 7.88 -17.76 -23.93
CA GLN A 813 8.28 -19.17 -23.84
C GLN A 813 7.30 -19.99 -23.00
N SER A 814 6.74 -19.38 -21.94
CA SER A 814 5.64 -19.98 -21.20
C SER A 814 4.84 -18.94 -20.43
N LEU A 815 3.51 -19.06 -20.44
CA LEU A 815 2.61 -18.34 -19.55
C LEU A 815 1.76 -19.34 -18.76
N SER A 816 1.77 -19.23 -17.44
CA SER A 816 0.93 -20.05 -16.56
C SER A 816 0.16 -19.22 -15.56
N MET A 817 -1.12 -19.58 -15.34
CA MET A 817 -2.02 -18.87 -14.43
C MET A 817 -2.77 -19.84 -13.52
N LEU A 818 -2.58 -19.71 -12.21
CA LEU A 818 -3.30 -20.48 -11.19
C LEU A 818 -4.25 -19.57 -10.41
N ALA A 819 -5.55 -19.87 -10.44
CA ALA A 819 -6.61 -19.12 -9.77
C ALA A 819 -6.56 -17.59 -9.98
N PRO A 820 -6.39 -17.06 -11.22
CA PRO A 820 -6.58 -15.64 -11.47
C PRO A 820 -8.05 -15.24 -11.24
N ILE A 821 -8.30 -14.15 -10.53
CA ILE A 821 -9.63 -13.76 -10.05
C ILE A 821 -9.97 -12.32 -10.44
N SER A 822 -11.18 -12.15 -10.96
CA SER A 822 -11.82 -10.85 -11.13
C SER A 822 -13.01 -10.73 -10.19
N SER A 823 -13.13 -9.60 -9.48
CA SER A 823 -14.30 -9.33 -8.62
C SER A 823 -15.64 -9.34 -9.35
N ARG A 824 -15.65 -9.20 -10.68
CA ARG A 824 -16.87 -9.23 -11.50
C ARG A 824 -16.70 -10.20 -12.66
N GLY A 825 -17.49 -11.27 -12.66
CA GLY A 825 -17.58 -12.21 -13.77
C GLY A 825 -16.29 -12.97 -14.08
N ALA A 826 -16.15 -13.34 -15.36
CA ALA A 826 -14.99 -14.05 -15.88
C ALA A 826 -13.73 -13.20 -15.81
N PHE A 827 -12.59 -13.84 -15.59
CA PHE A 827 -11.28 -13.20 -15.75
C PHE A 827 -10.94 -13.09 -17.25
N PRO A 828 -10.83 -11.88 -17.81
CA PRO A 828 -10.43 -11.71 -19.21
C PRO A 828 -8.91 -11.81 -19.40
N TYR A 829 -8.49 -12.49 -20.47
CA TYR A 829 -7.12 -12.52 -20.95
C TYR A 829 -7.08 -12.52 -22.47
N GLU A 830 -6.01 -11.99 -23.05
CA GLU A 830 -5.78 -11.91 -24.49
C GLU A 830 -4.46 -12.61 -24.83
N VAL A 831 -4.56 -13.84 -25.35
CA VAL A 831 -3.39 -14.66 -25.70
C VAL A 831 -3.63 -15.26 -27.09
N PRO A 832 -2.73 -15.08 -28.06
CA PRO A 832 -2.88 -15.65 -29.40
C PRO A 832 -3.05 -17.16 -29.38
N ALA A 833 -3.92 -17.70 -30.24
CA ALA A 833 -4.15 -19.13 -30.37
C ALA A 833 -2.83 -19.89 -30.65
N GLY A 834 -2.65 -21.04 -30.00
CA GLY A 834 -1.42 -21.86 -30.13
C GLY A 834 -0.24 -21.40 -29.26
N SER A 835 -0.35 -20.27 -28.55
CA SER A 835 0.68 -19.83 -27.60
C SER A 835 0.81 -20.80 -26.41
N PRO A 836 2.00 -20.95 -25.80
CA PRO A 836 2.21 -21.80 -24.63
C PRO A 836 1.53 -21.19 -23.39
N LEU A 837 0.28 -21.57 -23.16
CA LEU A 837 -0.57 -21.11 -22.07
C LEU A 837 -1.06 -22.30 -21.25
N ARG A 838 -0.98 -22.19 -19.92
CA ARG A 838 -1.66 -23.10 -18.98
C ARG A 838 -2.49 -22.31 -17.99
N VAL A 839 -3.76 -22.65 -17.83
CA VAL A 839 -4.64 -21.97 -16.87
C VAL A 839 -5.37 -23.00 -16.03
N PHE A 840 -5.53 -22.71 -14.73
CA PHE A 840 -6.36 -23.53 -13.86
C PHE A 840 -7.10 -22.67 -12.84
N ALA A 841 -8.38 -23.00 -12.60
CA ALA A 841 -9.23 -22.43 -11.55
C ALA A 841 -9.48 -20.91 -11.64
N MET A 842 -9.40 -20.36 -12.84
CA MET A 842 -9.67 -18.96 -13.15
C MET A 842 -11.10 -18.53 -12.73
N SER A 843 -11.32 -17.25 -12.41
CA SER A 843 -12.69 -16.80 -12.16
C SER A 843 -13.55 -16.91 -13.41
N ASN A 844 -14.73 -17.49 -13.24
CA ASN A 844 -15.68 -17.75 -14.31
C ASN A 844 -16.83 -16.74 -14.26
N GLN A 845 -17.51 -16.58 -15.39
CA GLN A 845 -18.86 -16.06 -15.32
C GLN A 845 -19.66 -17.04 -14.45
N LEU A 846 -20.40 -16.49 -13.48
CA LEU A 846 -21.47 -17.20 -12.78
C LEU A 846 -22.37 -17.88 -13.83
N PRO A 847 -23.17 -18.91 -13.48
CA PRO A 847 -24.20 -19.42 -14.38
C PRO A 847 -24.94 -18.24 -15.04
N PRO A 848 -25.14 -18.25 -16.37
CA PRO A 848 -25.65 -17.09 -17.07
C PRO A 848 -26.98 -16.65 -16.43
N ILE A 849 -27.03 -15.43 -15.90
CA ILE A 849 -28.29 -14.85 -15.43
C ILE A 849 -29.05 -14.48 -16.69
N LEU A 850 -30.03 -15.31 -17.03
CA LEU A 850 -30.96 -15.04 -18.12
C LEU A 850 -32.21 -14.35 -17.56
N PRO A 851 -32.78 -13.37 -18.27
CA PRO A 851 -34.12 -12.89 -17.95
C PRO A 851 -35.13 -14.05 -17.97
N GLU A 852 -36.20 -13.96 -17.18
CA GLU A 852 -37.33 -14.88 -17.33
C GLU A 852 -37.86 -14.82 -18.77
N ASN A 853 -38.06 -15.99 -19.40
CA ASN A 853 -38.47 -16.13 -20.80
C ASN A 853 -37.50 -15.49 -21.83
N ALA A 854 -36.20 -15.47 -21.55
CA ALA A 854 -35.18 -14.93 -22.47
C ALA A 854 -35.31 -15.43 -23.92
N ASP A 855 -35.73 -16.69 -24.14
CA ASP A 855 -35.91 -17.28 -25.47
C ASP A 855 -37.03 -16.62 -26.30
N ALA A 856 -37.96 -15.91 -25.64
CA ALA A 856 -39.08 -15.23 -26.28
C ALA A 856 -38.86 -13.71 -26.45
N LEU A 857 -37.74 -13.18 -25.97
CA LEU A 857 -37.42 -11.74 -26.02
C LEU A 857 -36.43 -11.44 -27.16
N PRO A 858 -36.55 -10.28 -27.83
CA PRO A 858 -35.49 -9.78 -28.71
C PRO A 858 -34.17 -9.65 -27.95
N THR A 859 -33.07 -10.09 -28.54
CA THR A 859 -31.72 -10.00 -27.96
C THR A 859 -30.81 -9.04 -28.72
N SER A 860 -31.31 -8.46 -29.80
CA SER A 860 -30.57 -7.51 -30.63
C SER A 860 -31.46 -6.34 -31.03
N PHE A 861 -30.81 -5.22 -31.32
CA PHE A 861 -31.42 -3.99 -31.82
C PHE A 861 -30.40 -3.28 -32.71
N HIS A 862 -30.86 -2.72 -33.82
CA HIS A 862 -30.08 -1.83 -34.68
C HIS A 862 -30.94 -0.63 -35.02
N SER A 863 -30.39 0.58 -34.88
CA SER A 863 -31.03 1.78 -35.41
C SER A 863 -30.90 1.79 -36.92
N ASP A 864 -32.03 1.87 -37.63
CA ASP A 864 -32.06 2.25 -39.04
C ASP A 864 -32.26 3.76 -39.13
N CYS A 865 -31.15 4.50 -39.28
CA CYS A 865 -31.18 5.94 -39.45
C CYS A 865 -31.65 6.35 -40.87
N GLU A 866 -31.59 5.43 -41.85
CA GLU A 866 -31.87 5.75 -43.26
C GLU A 866 -33.35 5.67 -43.61
N ASN A 867 -34.16 5.04 -42.76
CA ASN A 867 -35.59 4.94 -42.93
C ASN A 867 -36.35 5.61 -41.78
N ALA A 868 -36.58 6.92 -41.92
CA ALA A 868 -37.32 7.71 -40.92
C ALA A 868 -38.77 7.21 -40.67
N ASP A 869 -39.31 6.39 -41.58
CA ASP A 869 -40.68 5.83 -41.50
C ASP A 869 -40.73 4.40 -40.93
N GLN A 870 -39.59 3.74 -40.69
CA GLN A 870 -39.57 2.44 -40.02
C GLN A 870 -39.40 2.60 -38.51
N PRO A 871 -40.37 2.12 -37.69
CA PRO A 871 -40.24 2.13 -36.25
C PRO A 871 -38.99 1.33 -35.85
N PRO A 872 -38.28 1.81 -34.82
CA PRO A 872 -38.96 2.29 -33.61
C PRO A 872 -38.61 3.70 -33.12
N PHE A 873 -38.01 4.54 -33.96
CA PHE A 873 -37.59 5.88 -33.57
C PHE A 873 -38.78 6.84 -33.36
N THR A 874 -39.03 7.26 -32.12
CA THR A 874 -40.07 8.25 -31.78
C THR A 874 -39.46 9.66 -31.66
N ALA A 875 -39.59 10.46 -32.72
CA ALA A 875 -39.06 11.82 -32.73
C ALA A 875 -39.60 12.69 -31.58
N ASP A 876 -38.71 13.52 -31.01
CA ASP A 876 -39.00 14.51 -29.97
C ASP A 876 -39.73 13.99 -28.72
N THR A 877 -39.66 12.68 -28.46
CA THR A 877 -40.38 12.03 -27.36
C THR A 877 -39.53 12.03 -26.10
N ILE A 878 -40.04 12.58 -25.00
CA ILE A 878 -39.38 12.54 -23.69
C ILE A 878 -39.60 11.18 -23.02
N ALA A 879 -38.54 10.58 -22.50
CA ALA A 879 -38.62 9.30 -21.81
C ALA A 879 -39.20 9.45 -20.39
N THR A 880 -40.30 8.76 -20.08
CA THR A 880 -40.85 8.62 -18.72
C THR A 880 -41.49 7.22 -18.53
N PRO A 881 -41.33 6.54 -17.38
CA PRO A 881 -40.41 6.85 -16.27
C PRO A 881 -38.95 6.53 -16.66
N GLY A 882 -38.00 6.97 -15.82
CA GLY A 882 -36.56 6.72 -16.00
C GLY A 882 -35.78 7.85 -16.66
N GLY A 883 -36.46 8.78 -17.35
CA GLY A 883 -35.89 10.00 -17.93
C GLY A 883 -36.69 11.25 -17.54
N GLY A 884 -36.62 12.28 -18.39
CA GLY A 884 -37.36 13.52 -18.23
C GLY A 884 -36.71 14.68 -18.96
N ARG A 885 -37.26 15.89 -18.76
CA ARG A 885 -36.71 17.14 -19.28
C ARG A 885 -36.76 18.19 -18.18
N ARG A 886 -35.65 18.91 -17.99
CA ARG A 886 -35.53 20.00 -17.02
C ARG A 886 -34.63 21.08 -17.57
N ASN A 887 -35.11 22.33 -17.56
CA ASN A 887 -34.33 23.52 -17.93
C ASN A 887 -33.66 23.41 -19.31
N VAL A 888 -34.30 22.71 -20.24
CA VAL A 888 -33.90 22.67 -21.64
C VAL A 888 -35.09 23.15 -22.46
N ARG A 889 -34.90 24.15 -23.32
CA ARG A 889 -35.90 24.61 -24.31
C ARG A 889 -35.48 24.26 -25.73
N ASP A 890 -36.41 24.42 -26.67
CA ASP A 890 -36.20 24.17 -28.09
C ASP A 890 -35.60 22.78 -28.40
N LEU A 891 -35.95 21.82 -27.55
CA LEU A 891 -35.43 20.45 -27.61
C LEU A 891 -35.97 19.76 -28.86
N ASN A 892 -35.03 19.21 -29.63
CA ASN A 892 -35.26 18.46 -30.85
C ASN A 892 -34.41 17.18 -30.78
N CYS A 893 -35.06 16.03 -30.85
CA CYS A 893 -34.40 14.73 -30.94
C CYS A 893 -34.99 13.94 -32.10
N ARG A 894 -34.36 14.01 -33.28
CA ARG A 894 -34.88 13.38 -34.49
C ARG A 894 -33.81 12.90 -35.45
N ILE A 895 -34.20 12.03 -36.38
CA ILE A 895 -33.35 11.67 -37.52
C ILE A 895 -33.28 12.86 -38.48
N VAL A 896 -32.07 13.20 -38.94
CA VAL A 896 -31.81 14.31 -39.85
C VAL A 896 -30.85 13.88 -40.96
N ALA A 897 -31.07 14.39 -42.18
CA ALA A 897 -30.13 14.22 -43.28
C ALA A 897 -28.84 15.03 -43.01
N ARG A 898 -27.68 14.40 -43.18
CA ARG A 898 -26.36 14.94 -42.85
C ARG A 898 -25.33 14.42 -43.84
N ASP A 899 -24.63 15.34 -44.51
CA ASP A 899 -23.48 14.99 -45.37
C ASP A 899 -22.29 14.42 -44.57
N ASP A 900 -22.29 14.63 -43.26
CA ASP A 900 -21.30 14.14 -42.31
C ASP A 900 -21.85 13.07 -41.35
N ALA A 901 -22.94 12.38 -41.73
CA ALA A 901 -23.37 11.15 -41.07
C ALA A 901 -22.22 10.13 -41.03
N GLN A 902 -22.19 9.27 -40.01
CA GLN A 902 -21.10 8.31 -39.88
C GLN A 902 -21.27 7.16 -40.87
N SER A 903 -22.50 6.69 -41.03
CA SER A 903 -22.89 5.76 -42.08
C SER A 903 -24.07 6.35 -42.87
N GLY A 904 -24.22 5.97 -44.14
CA GLY A 904 -25.34 6.43 -44.96
C GLY A 904 -25.41 7.95 -45.19
N ARG A 905 -26.61 8.53 -45.05
CA ARG A 905 -26.93 9.95 -45.27
C ARG A 905 -27.69 10.58 -44.10
N HIS A 906 -28.01 9.83 -43.05
CA HIS A 906 -28.82 10.30 -41.93
C HIS A 906 -28.18 9.97 -40.58
N ALA A 907 -28.40 10.82 -39.59
CA ALA A 907 -28.00 10.59 -38.20
C ALA A 907 -29.06 11.11 -37.25
N ILE A 908 -29.05 10.66 -36.00
CA ILE A 908 -29.95 11.17 -34.96
C ILE A 908 -29.30 12.42 -34.35
N ILE A 909 -30.00 13.55 -34.40
CA ILE A 909 -29.59 14.77 -33.69
C ILE A 909 -30.31 14.88 -32.35
N LEU A 910 -29.60 15.29 -31.30
CA LEU A 910 -30.17 15.89 -30.10
C LEU A 910 -29.69 17.34 -30.04
N GLN A 911 -30.63 18.27 -30.16
CA GLN A 911 -30.40 19.71 -30.15
C GLN A 911 -31.34 20.40 -29.15
N GLY A 912 -30.88 21.46 -28.50
CA GLY A 912 -31.71 22.28 -27.62
C GLY A 912 -30.89 23.38 -26.96
N VAL A 913 -31.50 24.13 -26.04
CA VAL A 913 -30.80 25.17 -25.27
C VAL A 913 -30.96 24.90 -23.78
N ALA A 914 -29.85 24.74 -23.07
CA ALA A 914 -29.83 24.67 -21.62
C ALA A 914 -30.05 26.07 -21.02
N ASP A 915 -31.15 26.25 -20.29
CA ASP A 915 -31.57 27.54 -19.72
C ASP A 915 -31.01 27.81 -18.32
N SER A 916 -30.39 26.81 -17.69
CA SER A 916 -29.85 26.92 -16.33
C SER A 916 -28.41 26.40 -16.28
N PRO A 917 -27.47 27.20 -15.73
CA PRO A 917 -26.10 26.76 -15.50
C PRO A 917 -25.96 25.79 -14.31
N ASP A 918 -26.95 25.73 -13.42
CA ASP A 918 -26.91 24.93 -12.20
C ASP A 918 -27.20 23.45 -12.48
N TYR A 919 -28.26 23.18 -13.25
CA TYR A 919 -28.62 21.83 -13.68
C TYR A 919 -29.65 21.85 -14.82
N ALA A 920 -29.30 21.24 -15.95
CA ALA A 920 -30.18 21.04 -17.10
C ALA A 920 -30.01 19.63 -17.66
N PHE A 921 -31.11 18.98 -18.02
CA PHE A 921 -31.09 17.66 -18.64
C PHE A 921 -32.27 17.43 -19.58
N ALA A 922 -32.08 16.55 -20.55
CA ALA A 922 -33.11 16.06 -21.43
C ALA A 922 -32.82 14.61 -21.82
N TYR A 923 -33.80 13.72 -21.62
CA TYR A 923 -33.73 12.30 -21.97
C TYR A 923 -34.81 12.00 -23.02
N CYS A 924 -34.38 11.80 -24.26
CA CYS A 924 -35.26 11.55 -25.38
C CYS A 924 -35.31 10.05 -25.68
N GLN A 925 -36.51 9.50 -25.76
CA GLN A 925 -36.75 8.09 -26.05
C GLN A 925 -36.52 7.80 -27.53
N LEU A 926 -35.61 6.88 -27.83
CA LEU A 926 -35.34 6.40 -29.19
C LEU A 926 -36.00 5.05 -29.49
N TYR A 927 -36.16 4.23 -28.46
CA TYR A 927 -36.76 2.90 -28.56
C TYR A 927 -37.59 2.61 -27.32
N ASN A 928 -38.69 1.89 -27.50
CA ASN A 928 -39.53 1.38 -26.44
C ASN A 928 -39.91 -0.06 -26.75
N GLY A 929 -39.40 -1.00 -25.96
CA GLY A 929 -39.62 -2.42 -26.19
C GLY A 929 -38.58 -3.25 -25.44
N PRO A 930 -38.90 -4.52 -25.12
CA PRO A 930 -37.99 -5.35 -24.38
C PRO A 930 -36.79 -5.76 -25.25
N ILE A 931 -35.57 -5.59 -24.75
CA ILE A 931 -34.37 -6.26 -25.27
C ILE A 931 -33.70 -6.98 -24.10
N ALA A 932 -33.58 -8.30 -24.19
CA ALA A 932 -32.90 -9.10 -23.19
C ALA A 932 -31.39 -8.86 -23.26
N VAL A 933 -30.78 -8.58 -22.11
CA VAL A 933 -29.31 -8.48 -21.99
C VAL A 933 -28.75 -9.87 -21.70
N MET A 934 -28.24 -10.50 -22.76
CA MET A 934 -27.55 -11.79 -22.73
C MET A 934 -26.09 -11.63 -22.25
N PRO A 935 -25.41 -12.71 -21.80
CA PRO A 935 -24.05 -12.63 -21.26
C PRO A 935 -22.97 -12.12 -22.24
N ASP A 936 -23.24 -12.10 -23.54
CA ASP A 936 -22.39 -11.55 -24.59
C ASP A 936 -22.92 -10.24 -25.20
N THR A 937 -23.96 -9.64 -24.60
CA THR A 937 -24.60 -8.45 -25.16
C THR A 937 -23.68 -7.23 -25.11
N VAL A 938 -23.47 -6.60 -26.26
CA VAL A 938 -22.70 -5.36 -26.41
C VAL A 938 -23.58 -4.25 -26.96
N LEU A 939 -23.59 -3.09 -26.30
CA LEU A 939 -24.09 -1.84 -26.85
C LEU A 939 -22.95 -1.13 -27.56
N SER A 940 -23.17 -0.69 -28.80
CA SER A 940 -22.25 0.18 -29.53
C SER A 940 -23.00 1.30 -30.24
N TYR A 941 -22.36 2.46 -30.39
CA TYR A 941 -22.88 3.59 -31.14
C TYR A 941 -21.75 4.56 -31.49
N TRP A 942 -21.95 5.36 -32.52
CA TRP A 942 -21.09 6.50 -32.84
C TRP A 942 -21.68 7.78 -32.29
N ILE A 943 -20.83 8.65 -31.75
CA ILE A 943 -21.24 9.95 -31.22
C ILE A 943 -20.32 11.06 -31.71
N LYS A 944 -20.91 12.21 -32.09
CA LYS A 944 -20.20 13.42 -32.53
C LYS A 944 -20.81 14.65 -31.84
N PRO A 945 -20.19 15.12 -30.74
CA PRO A 945 -20.56 16.39 -30.10
C PRO A 945 -20.35 17.54 -31.09
N LEU A 946 -21.34 18.43 -31.24
CA LEU A 946 -21.26 19.61 -32.12
C LEU A 946 -21.13 20.93 -31.35
N SER A 947 -21.41 20.91 -30.05
CA SER A 947 -21.24 22.07 -29.15
C SER A 947 -20.49 21.67 -27.87
N GLN A 948 -20.05 22.66 -27.09
CA GLN A 948 -19.39 22.43 -25.81
C GLN A 948 -20.28 21.66 -24.83
N LEU A 949 -21.57 21.98 -24.76
CA LEU A 949 -22.52 21.25 -23.91
C LEU A 949 -22.92 19.89 -24.49
N GLY A 950 -22.82 19.71 -25.82
CA GLY A 950 -22.99 18.40 -26.46
C GLY A 950 -21.95 17.35 -26.02
N LEU A 951 -20.86 17.75 -25.36
CA LEU A 951 -19.93 16.80 -24.72
C LEU A 951 -20.58 16.04 -23.55
N CYS A 952 -21.63 16.61 -22.95
CA CYS A 952 -22.39 16.02 -21.85
C CYS A 952 -23.60 15.23 -22.35
N SER A 953 -23.43 14.49 -23.44
CA SER A 953 -24.46 13.67 -24.08
C SER A 953 -24.00 12.25 -24.34
N GLY A 954 -24.97 11.33 -24.44
CA GLY A 954 -24.70 9.91 -24.70
C GLY A 954 -25.97 9.06 -24.72
N ILE A 955 -25.80 7.77 -25.01
CA ILE A 955 -26.87 6.78 -24.90
C ILE A 955 -27.00 6.28 -23.47
N ASP A 956 -28.23 6.23 -23.00
CA ASP A 956 -28.61 5.63 -21.72
C ASP A 956 -29.71 4.59 -21.92
N LEU A 957 -29.81 3.64 -20.99
CA LEU A 957 -30.78 2.55 -21.03
C LEU A 957 -31.59 2.54 -19.75
N SER A 958 -32.89 2.30 -19.87
CA SER A 958 -33.76 1.97 -18.75
C SER A 958 -34.06 0.47 -18.79
N PHE A 959 -34.25 -0.11 -17.62
CA PHE A 959 -34.55 -1.52 -17.44
C PHE A 959 -35.92 -1.72 -16.81
N THR A 960 -36.56 -2.85 -17.09
CA THR A 960 -37.92 -3.18 -16.59
C THR A 960 -38.03 -3.20 -15.07
N ASN A 961 -36.91 -3.33 -14.35
CA ASN A 961 -36.85 -3.27 -12.88
C ASN A 961 -36.67 -1.86 -12.31
N GLY A 962 -36.69 -0.82 -13.16
CA GLY A 962 -36.56 0.58 -12.78
C GLY A 962 -35.13 1.10 -12.63
N MET A 963 -34.11 0.25 -12.83
CA MET A 963 -32.72 0.70 -12.90
C MET A 963 -32.44 1.44 -14.22
N VAL A 964 -31.38 2.26 -14.24
CA VAL A 964 -30.92 3.00 -15.42
C VAL A 964 -29.40 2.89 -15.55
N LEU A 965 -28.89 2.77 -16.78
CA LEU A 965 -27.47 2.51 -17.05
C LEU A 965 -26.55 3.56 -16.41
N ARG A 966 -26.96 4.84 -16.41
CA ARG A 966 -26.25 5.94 -15.75
C ARG A 966 -25.88 5.68 -14.28
N ASP A 967 -26.70 4.92 -13.54
CA ASP A 967 -26.55 4.73 -12.09
C ASP A 967 -25.91 3.38 -11.74
N MET A 968 -25.66 2.53 -12.73
CA MET A 968 -25.16 1.17 -12.54
C MET A 968 -23.63 1.09 -12.40
N GLY A 969 -22.92 2.21 -12.56
CA GLY A 969 -21.45 2.27 -12.49
C GLY A 969 -20.76 1.47 -13.60
N VAL A 970 -21.44 1.29 -14.74
CA VAL A 970 -20.91 0.61 -15.93
C VAL A 970 -19.94 1.54 -16.66
N LYS A 971 -18.95 0.95 -17.33
CA LYS A 971 -17.93 1.66 -18.10
C LYS A 971 -17.90 1.14 -19.52
N ASP A 972 -17.49 1.98 -20.46
CA ASP A 972 -17.25 1.58 -21.84
C ASP A 972 -15.94 0.77 -21.98
N SER A 973 -15.67 0.29 -23.19
CA SER A 973 -14.51 -0.54 -23.53
C SER A 973 -13.15 0.16 -23.33
N LEU A 974 -13.15 1.48 -23.14
CA LEU A 974 -11.96 2.29 -22.83
C LEU A 974 -11.90 2.66 -21.34
N GLY A 975 -12.82 2.14 -20.52
CA GLY A 975 -12.88 2.40 -19.08
C GLY A 975 -13.51 3.74 -18.70
N ARG A 976 -14.11 4.47 -19.66
CA ARG A 976 -14.81 5.74 -19.41
C ARG A 976 -16.20 5.46 -18.83
N SER A 977 -16.69 6.33 -17.94
CA SER A 977 -18.04 6.20 -17.36
C SER A 977 -19.11 6.24 -18.46
N THR A 978 -20.12 5.36 -18.37
CA THR A 978 -21.30 5.42 -19.25
C THR A 978 -22.27 6.54 -18.88
N HIS A 979 -22.06 7.22 -17.74
CA HIS A 979 -22.90 8.37 -17.36
C HIS A 979 -22.90 9.42 -18.48
N VAL A 980 -24.08 9.97 -18.75
CA VAL A 980 -24.35 10.88 -19.89
C VAL A 980 -23.50 12.14 -19.83
N SER A 981 -23.28 12.70 -18.64
CA SER A 981 -22.46 13.89 -18.42
C SER A 981 -20.96 13.72 -18.71
N THR A 982 -20.47 12.49 -18.90
CA THR A 982 -19.03 12.23 -19.13
C THR A 982 -18.71 12.35 -20.63
N PRO A 983 -17.74 13.19 -21.03
CA PRO A 983 -17.34 13.34 -22.44
C PRO A 983 -16.90 12.02 -23.08
N LYS A 984 -17.42 11.74 -24.29
CA LYS A 984 -17.16 10.51 -25.05
C LYS A 984 -16.19 10.70 -26.23
N GLY A 985 -15.82 11.93 -26.56
CA GLY A 985 -14.91 12.26 -27.65
C GLY A 985 -14.75 13.77 -27.84
N PRO A 986 -13.86 14.23 -28.72
CA PRO A 986 -13.70 15.64 -29.04
C PRO A 986 -14.86 16.18 -29.90
N ILE A 987 -15.06 17.50 -29.87
CA ILE A 987 -16.09 18.18 -30.67
C ILE A 987 -15.78 18.02 -32.17
N ASN A 988 -16.83 17.84 -32.98
CA ASN A 988 -16.79 17.68 -34.43
C ASN A 988 -16.05 16.43 -34.95
N GLN A 989 -15.81 15.43 -34.11
CA GLN A 989 -15.25 14.14 -34.54
C GLN A 989 -16.13 12.98 -34.08
N TRP A 990 -16.33 12.01 -34.97
CA TRP A 990 -17.03 10.78 -34.65
C TRP A 990 -16.16 9.91 -33.73
N THR A 991 -16.73 9.48 -32.62
CA THR A 991 -16.09 8.55 -31.69
C THR A 991 -16.99 7.35 -31.48
N GLN A 992 -16.45 6.14 -31.63
CA GLN A 992 -17.18 4.92 -31.33
C GLN A 992 -17.18 4.69 -29.82
N VAL A 993 -18.36 4.40 -29.27
CA VAL A 993 -18.53 3.95 -27.89
C VAL A 993 -18.99 2.50 -27.94
N SER A 994 -18.39 1.65 -27.11
CA SER A 994 -18.75 0.24 -26.96
C SER A 994 -18.84 -0.11 -25.49
N VAL A 995 -19.94 -0.73 -25.06
CA VAL A 995 -20.24 -1.06 -23.66
C VAL A 995 -20.60 -2.54 -23.58
N ASN A 996 -19.86 -3.31 -22.79
CA ASN A 996 -20.13 -4.73 -22.59
C ASN A 996 -21.20 -4.92 -21.51
N LEU A 997 -22.47 -4.89 -21.92
CA LEU A 997 -23.63 -4.99 -21.02
C LEU A 997 -23.72 -6.39 -20.39
N GLY A 998 -23.47 -7.44 -21.16
CA GLY A 998 -23.51 -8.84 -20.73
C GLY A 998 -22.44 -9.20 -19.69
N GLN A 999 -21.39 -8.40 -19.55
CA GLN A 999 -20.36 -8.56 -18.51
C GLN A 999 -20.49 -7.53 -17.38
N SER A 1000 -21.61 -6.84 -17.30
CA SER A 1000 -21.87 -5.81 -16.29
C SER A 1000 -23.01 -6.20 -15.35
N SER A 1001 -23.36 -5.30 -14.42
CA SER A 1001 -24.57 -5.43 -13.59
C SER A 1001 -25.88 -5.41 -14.39
N ALA A 1002 -25.83 -5.12 -15.71
CA ALA A 1002 -26.98 -5.20 -16.61
C ALA A 1002 -27.26 -6.61 -17.14
N CYS A 1003 -26.34 -7.57 -17.00
CA CYS A 1003 -26.57 -8.94 -17.45
C CYS A 1003 -27.81 -9.54 -16.78
N GLY A 1004 -28.69 -10.17 -17.56
CA GLY A 1004 -29.92 -10.77 -17.04
C GLY A 1004 -31.07 -9.80 -16.85
N LEU A 1005 -30.88 -8.51 -17.15
CA LEU A 1005 -31.96 -7.53 -17.16
C LEU A 1005 -32.61 -7.45 -18.55
N VAL A 1006 -33.80 -6.84 -18.58
CA VAL A 1006 -34.50 -6.51 -19.82
C VAL A 1006 -34.49 -4.99 -19.98
N ILE A 1007 -33.87 -4.51 -21.05
CA ILE A 1007 -33.94 -3.10 -21.46
C ILE A 1007 -35.38 -2.83 -21.88
N ASP A 1008 -36.01 -1.80 -21.31
CA ASP A 1008 -37.35 -1.37 -21.74
C ASP A 1008 -37.28 -0.14 -22.67
N LYS A 1009 -36.24 0.70 -22.53
CA LYS A 1009 -36.04 1.90 -23.35
C LYS A 1009 -34.57 2.17 -23.67
N ILE A 1010 -34.33 2.64 -24.90
CA ILE A 1010 -33.06 3.27 -25.30
C ILE A 1010 -33.29 4.78 -25.37
N MET A 1011 -32.42 5.56 -24.74
CA MET A 1011 -32.52 7.01 -24.65
C MET A 1011 -31.27 7.69 -25.20
N LEU A 1012 -31.45 8.76 -25.97
CA LEU A 1012 -30.40 9.75 -26.25
C LEU A 1012 -30.58 10.92 -25.30
N ALA A 1013 -29.52 11.22 -24.55
CA ALA A 1013 -29.61 12.10 -23.41
C ALA A 1013 -28.58 13.22 -23.42
N TYR A 1014 -28.93 14.31 -22.76
CA TYR A 1014 -28.05 15.38 -22.31
C TYR A 1014 -28.25 15.57 -20.80
N ASP A 1015 -27.15 15.71 -20.05
CA ASP A 1015 -27.18 15.92 -18.61
C ASP A 1015 -25.93 16.69 -18.14
N SER A 1016 -26.10 17.93 -17.67
CA SER A 1016 -25.00 18.76 -17.19
C SER A 1016 -25.37 19.64 -16.00
N ARG A 1017 -24.41 19.81 -15.09
CA ARG A 1017 -24.40 20.82 -14.02
C ARG A 1017 -23.37 21.93 -14.28
N GLN A 1018 -22.98 22.10 -15.54
CA GLN A 1018 -21.92 23.02 -15.94
C GLN A 1018 -22.38 23.84 -17.16
N GLY A 1019 -22.80 25.08 -16.91
CA GLY A 1019 -23.05 26.08 -17.93
C GLY A 1019 -24.44 26.02 -18.58
N SER A 1020 -24.77 27.10 -19.28
CA SER A 1020 -25.99 27.27 -20.08
C SER A 1020 -25.60 27.58 -21.53
N GLY A 1021 -26.50 27.29 -22.49
CA GLY A 1021 -26.24 27.50 -23.92
C GLY A 1021 -26.66 26.33 -24.80
N ASP A 1022 -26.13 26.30 -26.03
CA ASP A 1022 -26.57 25.36 -27.07
C ASP A 1022 -26.07 23.94 -26.81
N ILE A 1023 -27.01 23.01 -26.85
CA ILE A 1023 -26.78 21.56 -26.85
C ILE A 1023 -26.90 21.12 -28.30
N ALA A 1024 -25.88 20.47 -28.85
CA ALA A 1024 -25.96 19.86 -30.17
C ALA A 1024 -25.01 18.64 -30.22
N VAL A 1025 -25.57 17.49 -30.57
CA VAL A 1025 -24.83 16.23 -30.73
C VAL A 1025 -25.50 15.35 -31.78
N LEU A 1026 -24.69 14.62 -32.54
CA LEU A 1026 -25.14 13.58 -33.45
C LEU A 1026 -24.81 12.21 -32.88
N VAL A 1027 -25.70 11.25 -33.09
CA VAL A 1027 -25.50 9.84 -32.80
C VAL A 1027 -25.90 9.01 -34.02
N ASP A 1028 -25.14 7.95 -34.27
CA ASP A 1028 -25.35 7.06 -35.41
C ASP A 1028 -25.04 5.60 -35.05
N ASP A 1029 -25.52 4.66 -35.87
CA ASP A 1029 -25.33 3.21 -35.77
C ASP A 1029 -25.48 2.65 -34.34
N ILE A 1030 -26.57 2.95 -33.65
CA ILE A 1030 -26.86 2.36 -32.34
C ILE A 1030 -27.17 0.88 -32.54
N ALA A 1031 -26.32 0.02 -31.99
CA ALA A 1031 -26.46 -1.42 -32.07
C ALA A 1031 -26.37 -2.04 -30.67
N ILE A 1032 -27.35 -2.86 -30.33
CA ILE A 1032 -27.27 -3.83 -29.24
C ILE A 1032 -27.18 -5.19 -29.90
N THR A 1033 -26.08 -5.89 -29.70
CA THR A 1033 -25.80 -7.13 -30.41
C THR A 1033 -25.51 -8.25 -29.43
N THR A 1034 -26.02 -9.43 -29.75
CA THR A 1034 -25.61 -10.72 -29.21
C THR A 1034 -25.08 -11.56 -30.37
N THR A 1035 -24.06 -12.38 -30.10
CA THR A 1035 -23.47 -13.29 -31.08
C THR A 1035 -24.04 -14.70 -30.98
N LEU A 1036 -24.60 -15.08 -29.83
CA LEU A 1036 -25.16 -16.40 -29.58
C LEU A 1036 -26.70 -16.39 -29.47
N PRO A 1037 -27.39 -17.38 -30.05
CA PRO A 1037 -28.82 -17.54 -29.81
C PRO A 1037 -29.10 -17.89 -28.34
N PRO A 1038 -30.26 -17.50 -27.78
CA PRO A 1038 -30.68 -17.83 -26.41
C PRO A 1038 -30.50 -19.30 -26.02
N ALA A 1039 -30.83 -20.23 -26.93
CA ALA A 1039 -30.69 -21.67 -26.74
C ALA A 1039 -29.27 -22.10 -26.34
N CYS A 1040 -28.23 -21.42 -26.82
CA CYS A 1040 -26.86 -21.73 -26.41
C CYS A 1040 -26.72 -21.62 -24.89
N TRP A 1041 -27.24 -20.56 -24.28
CA TRP A 1041 -27.09 -20.25 -22.85
C TRP A 1041 -27.77 -21.23 -21.89
N HIS A 1042 -28.60 -22.15 -22.41
CA HIS A 1042 -29.20 -23.26 -21.65
C HIS A 1042 -28.33 -24.52 -21.60
N THR A 1043 -27.19 -24.55 -22.31
CA THR A 1043 -26.28 -25.69 -22.37
C THR A 1043 -25.83 -26.14 -20.98
N GLN A 1044 -26.03 -27.42 -20.66
CA GLN A 1044 -25.62 -28.04 -19.39
C GLN A 1044 -24.54 -29.09 -19.63
N ILE A 1045 -23.61 -29.22 -18.68
CA ILE A 1045 -22.58 -30.26 -18.71
C ILE A 1045 -22.79 -31.20 -17.54
N SER A 1046 -22.74 -32.50 -17.81
CA SER A 1046 -22.89 -33.56 -16.81
C SER A 1046 -21.72 -34.54 -16.87
N PRO A 1047 -21.08 -34.88 -15.74
CA PRO A 1047 -21.42 -34.39 -14.40
C PRO A 1047 -20.94 -32.93 -14.19
N PRO A 1048 -21.48 -32.20 -13.18
CA PRO A 1048 -21.07 -30.82 -12.88
C PRO A 1048 -19.60 -30.74 -12.43
N SER A 1049 -19.13 -29.55 -12.06
CA SER A 1049 -17.78 -29.41 -11.50
C SER A 1049 -17.62 -30.25 -10.23
N GLY A 1050 -16.56 -31.05 -10.12
CA GLY A 1050 -16.38 -31.96 -8.98
C GLY A 1050 -15.23 -32.96 -9.15
N SER A 1051 -15.16 -33.90 -8.20
CA SER A 1051 -14.22 -35.02 -8.20
C SER A 1051 -14.92 -36.33 -8.53
N TYR A 1052 -14.41 -37.05 -9.52
CA TYR A 1052 -15.03 -38.22 -10.13
C TYR A 1052 -14.01 -39.30 -10.40
N PRO A 1053 -14.29 -40.60 -10.23
CA PRO A 1053 -13.31 -41.65 -10.54
C PRO A 1053 -12.72 -41.53 -11.96
N ALA A 1054 -11.46 -41.91 -12.13
CA ALA A 1054 -10.84 -42.03 -13.46
C ALA A 1054 -11.71 -42.83 -14.43
N GLY A 1055 -11.83 -42.35 -15.68
CA GLY A 1055 -12.71 -42.94 -16.69
C GLY A 1055 -14.14 -42.39 -16.70
N THR A 1056 -14.48 -41.44 -15.82
CA THR A 1056 -15.75 -40.71 -15.88
C THR A 1056 -15.92 -40.00 -17.22
N SER A 1057 -17.10 -40.17 -17.84
CA SER A 1057 -17.44 -39.51 -19.11
C SER A 1057 -18.21 -38.23 -18.88
N VAL A 1058 -17.79 -37.16 -19.57
CA VAL A 1058 -18.47 -35.87 -19.66
C VAL A 1058 -19.44 -35.89 -20.83
N SER A 1059 -20.65 -35.39 -20.62
CA SER A 1059 -21.69 -35.18 -21.62
C SER A 1059 -22.10 -33.71 -21.63
N ILE A 1060 -22.44 -33.18 -22.80
CA ILE A 1060 -22.96 -31.82 -22.96
C ILE A 1060 -24.36 -31.91 -23.53
N ASP A 1061 -25.35 -31.40 -22.81
CA ASP A 1061 -26.68 -31.14 -23.33
C ASP A 1061 -26.63 -29.86 -24.17
N ASN A 1062 -26.70 -29.99 -25.49
CA ASN A 1062 -26.55 -28.91 -26.45
C ASN A 1062 -27.89 -28.62 -27.17
N PRO A 1063 -28.82 -27.89 -26.53
CA PRO A 1063 -30.13 -27.58 -27.12
C PRO A 1063 -30.04 -26.68 -28.37
N SER A 1064 -28.91 -26.01 -28.60
CA SER A 1064 -28.71 -25.16 -29.78
C SER A 1064 -28.37 -25.93 -31.06
N GLY A 1065 -27.82 -27.15 -30.93
CA GLY A 1065 -27.29 -27.92 -32.05
C GLY A 1065 -26.02 -27.36 -32.71
N LEU A 1066 -25.50 -26.21 -32.27
CA LEU A 1066 -24.28 -25.61 -32.82
C LEU A 1066 -23.03 -26.43 -32.43
N PRO A 1067 -21.99 -26.50 -33.29
CA PRO A 1067 -20.74 -27.19 -32.96
C PRO A 1067 -20.09 -26.63 -31.68
N ILE A 1068 -19.74 -27.53 -30.77
CA ILE A 1068 -19.03 -27.21 -29.53
C ILE A 1068 -17.60 -27.73 -29.66
N HIS A 1069 -16.63 -26.87 -29.38
CA HIS A 1069 -15.23 -27.23 -29.28
C HIS A 1069 -14.77 -27.17 -27.83
N TYR A 1070 -13.78 -27.97 -27.45
CA TYR A 1070 -13.33 -28.05 -26.07
C TYR A 1070 -11.80 -28.08 -25.91
N THR A 1071 -11.34 -27.76 -24.71
CA THR A 1071 -9.95 -27.86 -24.26
C THR A 1071 -9.89 -28.42 -22.83
N LEU A 1072 -8.74 -28.97 -22.45
CA LEU A 1072 -8.49 -29.57 -21.13
C LEU A 1072 -7.34 -28.89 -20.36
N ASP A 1073 -6.63 -27.97 -21.02
CA ASP A 1073 -5.46 -27.25 -20.50
C ASP A 1073 -5.82 -25.86 -19.94
N GLY A 1074 -7.12 -25.53 -19.90
CA GLY A 1074 -7.63 -24.23 -19.49
C GLY A 1074 -7.43 -23.11 -20.50
N SER A 1075 -7.02 -23.38 -21.74
CA SER A 1075 -7.08 -22.38 -22.83
C SER A 1075 -8.52 -22.20 -23.33
N ASN A 1076 -8.87 -21.05 -23.92
CA ASN A 1076 -10.19 -20.89 -24.54
C ASN A 1076 -10.25 -21.77 -25.81
N PRO A 1077 -11.31 -22.58 -26.00
CA PRO A 1077 -11.47 -23.34 -27.22
C PRO A 1077 -11.57 -22.44 -28.46
N THR A 1078 -11.03 -22.94 -29.56
CA THR A 1078 -11.00 -22.28 -30.88
C THR A 1078 -11.61 -23.20 -31.94
N ALA A 1079 -11.75 -22.72 -33.18
CA ALA A 1079 -12.18 -23.56 -34.31
C ALA A 1079 -11.23 -24.75 -34.56
N GLN A 1080 -9.97 -24.62 -34.14
CA GLN A 1080 -8.92 -25.63 -34.28
C GLN A 1080 -8.90 -26.61 -33.09
N SER A 1081 -9.62 -26.31 -32.01
CA SER A 1081 -9.74 -27.22 -30.87
C SER A 1081 -10.60 -28.44 -31.24
N PRO A 1082 -10.45 -29.59 -30.55
CA PRO A 1082 -11.29 -30.76 -30.82
C PRO A 1082 -12.80 -30.45 -30.68
N ALA A 1083 -13.59 -30.95 -31.63
CA ALA A 1083 -15.05 -30.89 -31.56
C ALA A 1083 -15.59 -31.94 -30.57
N PHE A 1084 -16.64 -31.59 -29.84
CA PHE A 1084 -17.28 -32.47 -28.89
C PHE A 1084 -18.32 -33.37 -29.58
N HIS A 1085 -18.19 -34.70 -29.42
CA HIS A 1085 -19.07 -35.69 -30.06
C HIS A 1085 -19.73 -36.60 -29.00
N GLY A 1086 -20.77 -36.10 -28.33
CA GLY A 1086 -21.62 -36.88 -27.42
C GLY A 1086 -21.05 -37.11 -26.03
N SER A 1087 -19.94 -37.85 -25.91
CA SER A 1087 -19.25 -38.07 -24.63
C SER A 1087 -17.73 -37.97 -24.74
N LEU A 1088 -17.10 -37.50 -23.66
CA LEU A 1088 -15.64 -37.39 -23.53
C LEU A 1088 -15.18 -38.06 -22.23
N THR A 1089 -14.35 -39.09 -22.33
CA THR A 1089 -13.65 -39.65 -21.18
C THR A 1089 -12.47 -38.76 -20.80
N LEU A 1090 -12.42 -38.33 -19.53
CA LEU A 1090 -11.35 -37.46 -19.07
C LEU A 1090 -10.07 -38.23 -18.70
N PRO A 1091 -8.88 -37.63 -18.94
CA PRO A 1091 -7.62 -38.19 -18.49
C PRO A 1091 -7.46 -38.04 -16.97
N ALA A 1092 -6.80 -39.00 -16.32
CA ALA A 1092 -6.49 -38.92 -14.88
C ALA A 1092 -5.73 -37.63 -14.53
N GLY A 1093 -6.00 -37.08 -13.35
CA GLY A 1093 -5.46 -35.82 -12.85
C GLY A 1093 -6.49 -34.69 -12.73
N SER A 1094 -5.99 -33.48 -12.46
CA SER A 1094 -6.81 -32.25 -12.41
C SER A 1094 -6.77 -31.56 -13.78
N CYS A 1095 -7.94 -31.42 -14.42
CA CYS A 1095 -8.08 -30.70 -15.68
C CYS A 1095 -9.18 -29.64 -15.60
N GLU A 1096 -9.06 -28.59 -16.41
CA GLU A 1096 -10.11 -27.60 -16.59
C GLU A 1096 -10.79 -27.84 -17.94
N PHE A 1097 -11.99 -28.40 -17.91
CA PHE A 1097 -12.79 -28.61 -19.12
C PHE A 1097 -13.44 -27.29 -19.53
N ARG A 1098 -13.00 -26.73 -20.65
CA ARG A 1098 -13.64 -25.56 -21.26
C ARG A 1098 -14.30 -25.95 -22.55
N CYS A 1099 -15.50 -25.43 -22.78
CA CYS A 1099 -16.17 -25.57 -24.05
C CYS A 1099 -16.69 -24.22 -24.57
N ALA A 1100 -16.68 -24.06 -25.89
CA ALA A 1100 -17.16 -22.88 -26.56
C ALA A 1100 -17.94 -23.26 -27.83
N PHE A 1101 -18.96 -22.47 -28.13
CA PHE A 1101 -19.55 -22.47 -29.46
C PHE A 1101 -18.62 -21.67 -30.39
N ILE A 1102 -18.29 -22.26 -31.53
CA ILE A 1102 -17.48 -21.60 -32.54
C ILE A 1102 -18.35 -21.31 -33.75
N ILE A 1103 -18.61 -20.02 -33.99
CA ILE A 1103 -19.40 -19.56 -35.14
C ILE A 1103 -18.44 -18.90 -36.13
N THR A 1104 -18.48 -19.34 -37.38
CA THR A 1104 -17.70 -18.75 -38.48
C THR A 1104 -18.59 -17.81 -39.27
N ASP A 1105 -18.18 -16.55 -39.41
CA ASP A 1105 -19.00 -15.52 -40.08
C ASP A 1105 -19.03 -15.68 -41.62
N ASN A 1106 -18.36 -16.69 -42.21
CA ASN A 1106 -18.50 -17.16 -43.60
C ASN A 1106 -17.66 -18.42 -43.83
N ALA A 1107 -18.09 -19.30 -44.75
CA ALA A 1107 -17.47 -20.60 -45.02
C ALA A 1107 -16.01 -20.54 -45.55
N ASP A 1108 -15.51 -19.36 -45.94
CA ASP A 1108 -14.22 -19.21 -46.64
C ASP A 1108 -13.09 -18.54 -45.84
N ASN A 1109 -13.27 -18.22 -44.54
CA ASN A 1109 -12.21 -17.58 -43.75
C ASN A 1109 -12.15 -18.09 -42.30
N ALA A 1110 -11.46 -19.22 -42.10
CA ALA A 1110 -11.22 -19.84 -40.78
C ALA A 1110 -10.48 -18.93 -39.77
N ASN A 1111 -9.89 -17.82 -40.23
CA ASN A 1111 -9.17 -16.85 -39.39
C ASN A 1111 -10.09 -15.81 -38.72
N ASN A 1112 -11.39 -15.75 -39.07
CA ASN A 1112 -12.37 -14.81 -38.52
C ASN A 1112 -13.52 -15.52 -37.76
N ALA A 1113 -13.24 -16.66 -37.11
CA ALA A 1113 -14.21 -17.34 -36.26
C ALA A 1113 -14.46 -16.55 -34.95
N LYS A 1114 -15.71 -16.17 -34.67
CA LYS A 1114 -16.10 -15.62 -33.37
C LYS A 1114 -16.40 -16.80 -32.45
N ALA A 1115 -15.53 -17.00 -31.46
CA ALA A 1115 -15.72 -17.98 -30.40
C ALA A 1115 -16.45 -17.31 -29.23
N ALA A 1116 -17.63 -17.82 -28.88
CA ALA A 1116 -18.30 -17.41 -27.65
C ALA A 1116 -18.16 -18.55 -26.63
N VAL A 1117 -17.24 -18.34 -25.68
CA VAL A 1117 -16.92 -19.31 -24.62
C VAL A 1117 -18.10 -19.37 -23.67
N MET A 1118 -18.76 -20.51 -23.62
CA MET A 1118 -20.10 -20.58 -23.07
C MET A 1118 -20.18 -21.27 -21.72
N ALA A 1119 -19.28 -22.20 -21.44
CA ALA A 1119 -19.29 -22.86 -20.14
C ALA A 1119 -17.91 -23.39 -19.75
N ARG A 1120 -17.62 -23.30 -18.45
CA ARG A 1120 -16.33 -23.65 -17.84
C ARG A 1120 -16.61 -24.56 -16.65
N PHE A 1121 -16.13 -25.79 -16.72
CA PHE A 1121 -16.37 -26.80 -15.69
C PHE A 1121 -15.05 -27.42 -15.23
N TYR A 1122 -14.96 -27.70 -13.94
CA TYR A 1122 -13.76 -28.26 -13.31
C TYR A 1122 -14.00 -29.72 -13.02
N ILE A 1123 -13.29 -30.60 -13.72
CA ILE A 1123 -13.51 -32.03 -13.56
C ILE A 1123 -12.20 -32.64 -13.11
N ILE A 1124 -12.21 -33.13 -11.87
CA ILE A 1124 -11.07 -33.74 -11.21
C ILE A 1124 -11.29 -35.24 -11.32
N THR A 1125 -10.36 -35.92 -11.95
CA THR A 1125 -10.33 -37.38 -11.96
C THR A 1125 -9.16 -37.87 -11.12
N PRO A 1126 -9.38 -38.45 -9.92
CA PRO A 1126 -8.33 -38.99 -9.07
C PRO A 1126 -7.45 -40.02 -9.77
#